data_AF-A0A2A2TLJ6-F1
#
_entry.id   AF-A0A2A2TLJ6-F1
#
_cell.length_a   1.000
_cell.length_b   1.000
_cell.length_c   1.000
_cell.angle_alpha   90.00
_cell.angle_beta   90.00
_cell.angle_gamma   90.00
#
_symmetry.space_group_name_H-M   'P 1'
#
loop_
_entity.id
_entity.type
_entity.pdbx_description
1 polymer ?
#
loop_
_entity_poly.entity_id
_entity_poly.type
_entity_poly.pdbx_seq_one_letter_code
_entity_poly.pdbx_strand_id
1 'polypeptide(L)'
;MISTIQPIKTEIVTKRNSFESFESFKTFVRDMFINGSGIDQVLFNACIEFHESREYSDGNDISTPIHEELDWKFTRFAQQAEDTFYAAFFKNEDGTTWQAIVGMWDEDKERPYRYLAPKKPENAPKGYGNRAYLPPIPEAIRKRIGSKYGIDVPLTGSFWKWLETQDKLPRIITEGGKKGLLGLTEGYIAIALFGCTCGVIYEDSKGNKIAPKPIPDLSRFAIENTCWLLAFDRDEKESAKNAVSSGKKRLMGALGRDARCFVEDVFWKPEQGKGWDDLVIKSGDGAFDNAYSRAIIRLEKQFKAQGLSIIEDIETGKKPQADRIAQRIAEDYRHMLRFNNELKQWFRYEADYQGIWSPETDDYVESLIYQIIKSEGIEGYSSNYISSTTRLLRHELISRKWLERKDLLPFINGCLDVNTGELLPHNSSYHITWQLPREYSPEIGEWNAIDNFLNHLSSNNPKIKNILLCYCNAVIKGRSDLQKFLHLIGVGGSGKGSFSRLVFNLIGEQNVLTTTLEDWCTNQFEGANAYGKRLVLFPDEDKQTGRLGKFLNLTGDDLIRAEEKGKKAFQYRFGGMVLVLSNFPVFTGDGANRIKRRAITVPCNNPVTNINLRLEKDFESELSAFTNYLVSIPDKEVTDTLMGIAKVTECTLEFWENRTQVDSIAAWLNQHLIYDVSAETAVGFDRNEGEDGTANNTLFGSYNKHCRSVGDAAKSHKRFSPELMELCKSVLGWEVEKRVTKTGKYILGLRLRRTGVDDDTPTYDYLLMEKIKISNNIVVEPSPPPQPIQYKHPEPSPYPSPEPSPFENSDRHTQNVDQTVGTEAKSEGLNTEYVSEHTQNKNTGDGSGDGSGDGSESLPGMGLTEGDGSSATSTELLSDRVSHGFTTIRFISPIGPVMGKASLEIDGSWTFRFVSEKEETVFSSVVNQAVDAEKELRSQFKKWVKTLRFKVSHITVEGYVETENCQCVEIKSHHVPSRSSFTFKLPGGKKVQVFGMKDFEVMLCQ
;
A
#
# COMPACT_ATOMS: atom_id res chain seq x y z
N MET A 1 -10.88 58.06 75.48
CA MET A 1 -12.12 57.31 75.78
C MET A 1 -13.27 57.99 75.05
N ILE A 2 -14.35 57.26 74.75
CA ILE A 2 -15.58 57.75 74.08
C ILE A 2 -15.30 58.18 72.63
N SER A 3 -15.45 57.32 71.61
CA SER A 3 -16.63 56.62 71.08
C SER A 3 -17.63 57.52 70.34
N THR A 4 -17.58 57.49 69.02
CA THR A 4 -18.68 57.96 68.15
C THR A 4 -19.10 56.80 67.27
N ILE A 5 -20.32 56.31 67.49
CA ILE A 5 -20.91 55.19 66.77
C ILE A 5 -21.48 55.71 65.44
N GLN A 6 -21.28 54.96 64.36
CA GLN A 6 -22.17 55.02 63.19
C GLN A 6 -22.75 53.62 62.92
N PRO A 7 -24.00 53.53 62.43
CA PRO A 7 -24.78 52.31 62.50
C PRO A 7 -24.42 51.31 61.39
N ILE A 8 -24.34 50.03 61.76
CA ILE A 8 -24.35 48.92 60.82
C ILE A 8 -25.77 48.82 60.25
N LYS A 9 -25.95 49.18 58.98
CA LYS A 9 -27.13 48.79 58.21
C LYS A 9 -27.12 47.27 58.04
N THR A 10 -27.92 46.55 58.82
CA THR A 10 -28.25 45.15 58.55
C THR A 10 -29.49 45.13 57.65
N GLU A 11 -29.29 45.29 56.34
CA GLU A 11 -30.35 45.02 55.37
C GLU A 11 -30.57 43.51 55.27
N ILE A 12 -31.65 43.05 55.90
CA ILE A 12 -32.15 41.68 55.73
C ILE A 12 -32.78 41.64 54.33
N VAL A 13 -31.99 41.23 53.33
CA VAL A 13 -32.50 40.97 51.98
C VAL A 13 -33.45 39.79 52.06
N THR A 14 -34.75 40.08 52.01
CA THR A 14 -35.80 39.07 51.90
C THR A 14 -35.69 38.38 50.55
N LYS A 15 -35.21 37.13 50.55
CA LYS A 15 -35.20 36.30 49.33
C LYS A 15 -36.65 36.14 48.86
N ARG A 16 -37.01 36.75 47.74
CA ARG A 16 -38.28 36.54 47.04
C ARG A 16 -38.05 35.81 45.72
N ASN A 17 -38.99 34.96 45.34
CA ASN A 17 -39.04 34.40 43.99
C ASN A 17 -39.45 35.50 43.00
N SER A 18 -38.83 35.53 41.82
CA SER A 18 -39.13 36.49 40.74
C SER A 18 -40.19 35.99 39.75
N PHE A 19 -40.71 34.77 39.92
CA PHE A 19 -41.63 34.11 39.00
C PHE A 19 -42.93 33.72 39.72
N GLU A 20 -44.07 33.96 39.05
CA GLU A 20 -45.41 33.73 39.62
C GLU A 20 -45.75 32.23 39.75
N SER A 21 -45.19 31.37 38.88
CA SER A 21 -45.49 29.93 38.86
C SER A 21 -44.31 29.10 38.34
N PHE A 22 -44.26 27.82 38.72
CA PHE A 22 -43.21 26.90 38.27
C PHE A 22 -43.18 26.75 36.73
N GLU A 23 -44.35 26.75 36.07
CA GLU A 23 -44.40 26.65 34.60
C GLU A 23 -43.99 27.96 33.91
N SER A 24 -44.20 29.13 34.52
CA SER A 24 -43.64 30.39 34.02
C SER A 24 -42.10 30.37 34.07
N PHE A 25 -41.52 29.81 35.13
CA PHE A 25 -40.07 29.62 35.25
C PHE A 25 -39.53 28.59 34.25
N LYS A 26 -40.20 27.43 34.10
CA LYS A 26 -39.84 26.40 33.09
C LYS A 26 -39.86 26.97 31.68
N THR A 27 -40.93 27.68 31.31
CA THR A 27 -41.06 28.33 30.01
C THR A 27 -39.96 29.35 29.79
N PHE A 28 -39.68 30.21 30.77
CA PHE A 28 -38.59 31.20 30.70
C PHE A 28 -37.22 30.55 30.51
N VAL A 29 -36.88 29.50 31.27
CA VAL A 29 -35.59 28.82 31.15
C VAL A 29 -35.47 28.07 29.83
N ARG A 30 -36.53 27.38 29.36
CA ARG A 30 -36.56 26.74 28.03
C ARG A 30 -36.33 27.76 26.91
N ASP A 31 -37.09 28.84 26.91
CA ASP A 31 -36.97 29.91 25.91
C ASP A 31 -35.56 30.53 25.91
N MET A 32 -35.01 30.84 27.09
CA MET A 32 -33.66 31.41 27.24
C MET A 32 -32.53 30.52 26.70
N PHE A 33 -32.71 29.19 26.66
CA PHE A 33 -31.70 28.25 26.16
C PHE A 33 -31.92 27.89 24.69
N ILE A 34 -33.16 27.58 24.32
CA ILE A 34 -33.50 27.01 23.02
C ILE A 34 -33.61 28.14 21.99
N ASN A 35 -34.49 29.12 22.23
CA ASN A 35 -34.68 30.25 21.34
C ASN A 35 -33.59 31.33 21.56
N GLY A 36 -33.25 31.61 22.82
CA GLY A 36 -32.28 32.62 23.21
C GLY A 36 -30.80 32.18 23.17
N SER A 37 -30.51 30.91 22.92
CA SER A 37 -29.12 30.41 22.79
C SER A 37 -28.93 29.26 21.79
N GLY A 38 -29.94 28.90 20.99
CA GLY A 38 -29.83 27.92 19.91
C GLY A 38 -29.63 26.47 20.35
N ILE A 39 -29.89 26.13 21.61
CA ILE A 39 -29.58 24.79 22.16
C ILE A 39 -30.64 23.77 21.72
N ASP A 40 -30.19 22.59 21.27
CA ASP A 40 -31.06 21.50 20.81
C ASP A 40 -32.04 21.05 21.92
N GLN A 41 -33.33 20.93 21.57
CA GLN A 41 -34.40 20.58 22.51
C GLN A 41 -34.18 19.22 23.19
N VAL A 42 -33.59 18.23 22.50
CA VAL A 42 -33.32 16.90 23.05
C VAL A 42 -32.14 16.96 24.01
N LEU A 43 -31.10 17.72 23.67
CA LEU A 43 -29.96 17.97 24.56
C LEU A 43 -30.40 18.72 25.82
N PHE A 44 -31.16 19.80 25.67
CA PHE A 44 -31.70 20.57 26.79
C PHE A 44 -32.49 19.69 27.77
N ASN A 45 -33.42 18.87 27.26
CA ASN A 45 -34.24 17.99 28.09
C ASN A 45 -33.44 16.89 28.81
N ALA A 46 -32.32 16.45 28.24
CA ALA A 46 -31.44 15.48 28.91
C ALA A 46 -30.55 16.12 29.98
N CYS A 47 -30.19 17.40 29.82
CA CYS A 47 -29.22 18.08 30.67
C CYS A 47 -29.82 18.93 31.80
N ILE A 48 -31.09 19.33 31.71
CA ILE A 48 -31.72 20.30 32.61
C ILE A 48 -32.91 19.67 33.35
N GLU A 49 -32.74 19.44 34.66
CA GLU A 49 -33.82 19.01 35.56
C GLU A 49 -34.45 20.22 36.26
N PHE A 50 -35.77 20.24 36.38
CA PHE A 50 -36.52 21.34 37.00
C PHE A 50 -37.08 20.91 38.35
N HIS A 51 -36.86 21.73 39.37
CA HIS A 51 -37.27 21.45 40.75
C HIS A 51 -38.01 22.61 41.41
N GLU A 52 -38.91 22.26 42.34
CA GLU A 52 -39.50 23.19 43.30
C GLU A 52 -38.78 23.09 44.66
N SER A 53 -38.96 24.11 45.52
CA SER A 53 -38.31 24.12 46.84
C SER A 53 -38.78 23.01 47.79
N ARG A 54 -39.96 22.42 47.51
CA ARG A 54 -40.56 21.27 48.18
C ARG A 54 -41.29 20.44 47.13
N GLU A 55 -41.01 19.15 47.08
CA GLU A 55 -41.68 18.19 46.20
C GLU A 55 -42.29 17.07 47.06
N TYR A 56 -43.39 16.49 46.59
CA TYR A 56 -44.10 15.40 47.27
C TYR A 56 -44.03 14.14 46.42
N SER A 57 -43.54 13.04 46.97
CA SER A 57 -43.60 11.73 46.32
C SER A 57 -44.97 11.09 46.47
N ASP A 58 -45.28 10.07 45.66
CA ASP A 58 -46.51 9.26 45.78
C ASP A 58 -46.66 8.58 47.16
N GLY A 59 -45.57 8.50 47.94
CA GLY A 59 -45.55 7.99 49.33
C GLY A 59 -45.81 9.05 50.40
N ASN A 60 -46.11 10.31 50.02
CA ASN A 60 -46.25 11.46 50.91
C ASN A 60 -44.96 11.92 51.63
N ASP A 61 -43.79 11.42 51.18
CA ASP A 61 -42.49 11.93 51.63
C ASP A 61 -42.20 13.29 50.98
N ILE A 62 -41.74 14.24 51.79
CA ILE A 62 -41.37 15.59 51.36
C ILE A 62 -39.86 15.61 51.07
N SER A 63 -39.49 15.81 49.80
CA SER A 63 -38.11 16.13 49.41
C SER A 63 -37.91 17.64 49.29
N THR A 64 -36.68 18.11 49.49
CA THR A 64 -36.32 19.53 49.43
C THR A 64 -35.09 19.75 48.52
N PRO A 65 -35.18 19.38 47.23
CA PRO A 65 -34.03 19.27 46.34
C PRO A 65 -33.19 20.55 46.24
N ILE A 66 -33.82 21.74 46.20
CA ILE A 66 -33.12 23.03 46.20
C ILE A 66 -32.33 23.25 47.50
N HIS A 67 -32.88 22.85 48.65
CA HIS A 67 -32.24 23.01 49.95
C HIS A 67 -31.08 22.02 50.14
N GLU A 68 -31.27 20.79 49.68
CA GLU A 68 -30.27 19.70 49.76
C GLU A 68 -29.06 19.98 48.86
N GLU A 69 -29.29 20.37 47.60
CA GLU A 69 -28.22 20.63 46.63
C GLU A 69 -27.44 21.93 46.91
N LEU A 70 -28.11 22.96 47.45
CA LEU A 70 -27.50 24.28 47.74
C LEU A 70 -27.16 24.52 49.22
N ASP A 71 -27.40 23.55 50.11
CA ASP A 71 -27.21 23.63 51.58
C ASP A 71 -27.97 24.79 52.26
N TRP A 72 -29.19 25.05 51.80
CA TRP A 72 -30.01 26.06 52.45
C TRP A 72 -30.63 25.47 53.72
N LYS A 73 -30.34 26.09 54.87
CA LYS A 73 -30.87 25.65 56.16
C LYS A 73 -32.39 25.70 56.18
N PHE A 74 -33.02 24.53 56.14
CA PHE A 74 -34.47 24.39 56.22
C PHE A 74 -34.96 24.43 57.68
N THR A 75 -35.60 25.53 58.08
CA THR A 75 -36.10 25.72 59.45
C THR A 75 -37.55 25.24 59.61
N ARG A 76 -37.75 24.10 60.28
CA ARG A 76 -39.06 23.42 60.41
C ARG A 76 -40.07 24.06 61.38
N PHE A 77 -39.84 25.26 61.92
CA PHE A 77 -40.69 25.85 62.98
C PHE A 77 -41.36 27.18 62.59
N ALA A 78 -42.65 27.06 62.24
CA ALA A 78 -43.77 28.00 62.45
C ALA A 78 -43.79 29.42 61.81
N GLN A 79 -44.85 29.64 61.02
CA GLN A 79 -45.54 30.92 60.78
C GLN A 79 -44.87 32.04 59.94
N GLN A 80 -43.85 31.73 59.14
CA GLN A 80 -43.61 32.47 57.90
C GLN A 80 -43.83 31.55 56.70
N ALA A 81 -44.60 32.04 55.72
CA ALA A 81 -44.61 31.42 54.40
C ALA A 81 -43.26 31.74 53.76
N GLU A 82 -42.34 30.77 53.78
CA GLU A 82 -41.15 30.82 52.94
C GLU A 82 -41.61 30.83 51.48
N ASP A 83 -41.14 31.81 50.71
CA ASP A 83 -41.47 31.90 49.28
C ASP A 83 -41.05 30.60 48.57
N THR A 84 -41.97 29.96 47.83
CA THR A 84 -41.63 28.80 47.01
C THR A 84 -40.59 29.22 45.99
N PHE A 85 -39.44 28.54 45.92
CA PHE A 85 -38.42 28.78 44.90
C PHE A 85 -38.49 27.72 43.80
N TYR A 86 -38.14 28.14 42.58
CA TYR A 86 -37.96 27.25 41.44
C TYR A 86 -36.49 27.21 41.03
N ALA A 87 -36.00 26.02 40.68
CA ALA A 87 -34.64 25.83 40.19
C ALA A 87 -34.59 24.99 38.91
N ALA A 88 -33.56 25.21 38.11
CA ALA A 88 -33.19 24.38 36.98
C ALA A 88 -31.73 23.93 37.17
N PHE A 89 -31.52 22.63 37.34
CA PHE A 89 -30.24 21.99 37.63
C PHE A 89 -29.59 21.49 36.34
N PHE A 90 -28.35 21.90 36.11
CA PHE A 90 -27.48 21.38 35.07
C PHE A 90 -26.90 20.04 35.54
N LYS A 91 -27.29 18.93 34.93
CA LYS A 91 -26.83 17.59 35.31
C LYS A 91 -25.63 17.14 34.50
N ASN A 92 -24.67 16.53 35.19
CA ASN A 92 -23.61 15.73 34.56
C ASN A 92 -24.16 14.33 34.21
N GLU A 93 -23.45 13.59 33.36
CA GLU A 93 -23.77 12.20 32.99
C GLU A 93 -23.72 11.23 34.20
N ASP A 94 -23.04 11.61 35.30
CA ASP A 94 -23.01 10.87 36.57
C ASP A 94 -24.20 11.20 37.51
N GLY A 95 -25.18 12.01 37.06
CA GLY A 95 -26.35 12.44 37.83
C GLY A 95 -26.10 13.59 38.82
N THR A 96 -24.84 13.99 39.04
CA THR A 96 -24.52 15.10 39.93
C THR A 96 -24.88 16.44 39.30
N THR A 97 -25.37 17.37 40.12
CA THR A 97 -25.61 18.74 39.67
C THR A 97 -24.28 19.48 39.52
N TRP A 98 -24.12 20.22 38.42
CA TRP A 98 -22.99 21.10 38.17
C TRP A 98 -23.32 22.54 38.56
N GLN A 99 -24.47 23.08 38.14
CA GLN A 99 -24.89 24.43 38.46
C GLN A 99 -26.42 24.50 38.53
N ALA A 100 -26.98 25.41 39.33
CA ALA A 100 -28.40 25.69 39.40
C ALA A 100 -28.70 27.11 38.89
N ILE A 101 -29.71 27.26 38.04
CA ILE A 101 -30.44 28.53 37.89
C ILE A 101 -31.53 28.53 38.95
N VAL A 102 -31.63 29.57 39.78
CA VAL A 102 -32.71 29.75 40.75
C VAL A 102 -33.47 31.03 40.43
N GLY A 103 -34.80 30.98 40.47
CA GLY A 103 -35.70 32.11 40.20
C GLY A 103 -35.70 33.19 41.28
N MET A 104 -34.54 33.75 41.60
CA MET A 104 -34.36 34.79 42.61
C MET A 104 -33.70 36.02 41.97
N TRP A 105 -34.17 37.21 42.33
CA TRP A 105 -33.69 38.48 41.75
C TRP A 105 -32.18 38.67 41.97
N ASP A 106 -31.46 39.02 40.91
CA ASP A 106 -30.02 39.26 40.87
C ASP A 106 -29.78 40.77 40.77
N GLU A 107 -29.53 41.42 41.91
CA GLU A 107 -29.38 42.88 41.99
C GLU A 107 -28.16 43.38 41.20
N ASP A 108 -27.04 42.65 41.24
CA ASP A 108 -25.78 42.99 40.55
C ASP A 108 -25.90 42.95 39.01
N LYS A 109 -26.94 42.29 38.49
CA LYS A 109 -27.15 42.02 37.05
C LYS A 109 -28.56 42.35 36.55
N GLU A 110 -29.37 43.00 37.40
CA GLU A 110 -30.73 43.47 37.12
C GLU A 110 -31.62 42.45 36.38
N ARG A 111 -31.69 41.21 36.89
CA ARG A 111 -32.39 40.09 36.23
C ARG A 111 -33.12 39.15 37.21
N PRO A 112 -34.19 38.45 36.79
CA PRO A 112 -35.06 37.67 37.68
C PRO A 112 -34.48 36.32 38.17
N TYR A 113 -33.22 35.99 37.87
CA TYR A 113 -32.63 34.70 38.23
C TYR A 113 -31.14 34.81 38.57
N ARG A 114 -30.67 33.94 39.47
CA ARG A 114 -29.24 33.77 39.81
C ARG A 114 -28.72 32.41 39.36
N TYR A 115 -27.44 32.37 38.99
CA TYR A 115 -26.68 31.12 38.88
C TYR A 115 -26.01 30.83 40.22
N LEU A 116 -26.20 29.64 40.77
CA LEU A 116 -25.62 29.18 42.03
C LEU A 116 -24.90 27.85 41.82
N ALA A 117 -23.76 27.67 42.50
CA ALA A 117 -23.06 26.39 42.51
C ALA A 117 -23.56 25.52 43.68
N PRO A 118 -23.62 24.18 43.53
CA PRO A 118 -24.01 23.25 44.59
C PRO A 118 -22.99 23.25 45.73
N LYS A 119 -23.40 22.81 46.93
CA LYS A 119 -22.49 22.73 48.07
C LYS A 119 -21.39 21.70 47.79
N LYS A 120 -20.16 22.11 48.12
CA LYS A 120 -19.01 21.21 48.25
C LYS A 120 -19.24 20.22 49.41
N PRO A 121 -19.27 18.89 49.18
CA PRO A 121 -19.37 17.91 50.26
C PRO A 121 -18.28 18.10 51.31
N GLU A 122 -18.58 17.80 52.57
CA GLU A 122 -17.65 18.04 53.69
C GLU A 122 -16.31 17.29 53.51
N ASN A 123 -16.37 16.08 52.94
CA ASN A 123 -15.21 15.24 52.61
C ASN A 123 -14.60 15.52 51.23
N ALA A 124 -15.12 16.47 50.45
CA ALA A 124 -14.63 16.69 49.09
C ALA A 124 -13.22 17.34 49.08
N PRO A 125 -12.33 16.95 48.16
CA PRO A 125 -10.98 17.50 48.09
C PRO A 125 -10.99 19.01 47.86
N LYS A 126 -9.95 19.70 48.35
CA LYS A 126 -9.77 21.14 48.11
C LYS A 126 -9.60 21.35 46.60
N GLY A 127 -10.50 22.12 45.99
CA GLY A 127 -10.64 22.24 44.54
C GLY A 127 -11.97 21.70 43.96
N TYR A 128 -12.84 21.04 44.74
CA TYR A 128 -14.13 20.51 44.23
C TYR A 128 -15.04 21.54 43.54
N GLY A 129 -14.94 22.84 43.86
CA GLY A 129 -15.67 23.91 43.15
C GLY A 129 -15.21 24.15 41.70
N ASN A 130 -14.19 23.42 41.23
CA ASN A 130 -13.62 23.50 39.90
C ASN A 130 -13.90 22.22 39.10
N ARG A 131 -15.15 21.71 39.10
CA ARG A 131 -15.55 20.61 38.21
C ARG A 131 -15.79 21.10 36.78
N ALA A 132 -15.47 20.27 35.80
CA ALA A 132 -15.89 20.49 34.42
C ALA A 132 -17.34 20.04 34.25
N TYR A 133 -18.08 20.70 33.37
CA TYR A 133 -19.42 20.27 33.00
C TYR A 133 -19.34 19.15 31.97
N LEU A 134 -19.80 17.96 32.34
CA LEU A 134 -19.80 16.75 31.52
C LEU A 134 -21.25 16.23 31.38
N PRO A 135 -22.12 16.94 30.63
CA PRO A 135 -23.54 16.61 30.53
C PRO A 135 -23.82 15.23 29.89
N PRO A 136 -24.99 14.61 30.16
CA PRO A 136 -25.44 13.46 29.39
C PRO A 136 -25.65 13.85 27.92
N ILE A 137 -25.08 13.09 26.99
CA ILE A 137 -25.17 13.37 25.54
C ILE A 137 -26.16 12.39 24.88
N PRO A 138 -27.33 12.86 24.38
CA PRO A 138 -28.32 12.01 23.71
C PRO A 138 -27.85 11.48 22.35
N GLU A 139 -28.44 10.37 21.89
CA GLU A 139 -28.10 9.73 20.61
C GLU A 139 -28.11 10.68 19.41
N ALA A 140 -29.08 11.59 19.33
CA ALA A 140 -29.18 12.57 18.24
C ALA A 140 -27.94 13.47 18.15
N ILE A 141 -27.39 13.86 19.31
CA ILE A 141 -26.18 14.66 19.40
C ILE A 141 -24.93 13.81 19.13
N ARG A 142 -24.89 12.56 19.61
CA ARG A 142 -23.80 11.62 19.30
C ARG A 142 -23.68 11.37 17.79
N LYS A 143 -24.80 11.16 17.10
CA LYS A 143 -24.86 11.04 15.63
C LYS A 143 -24.35 12.30 14.94
N ARG A 144 -24.74 13.49 15.42
CA ARG A 144 -24.27 14.79 14.89
C ARG A 144 -22.77 14.98 15.06
N ILE A 145 -22.21 14.64 16.23
CA ILE A 145 -20.76 14.62 16.49
C ILE A 145 -20.06 13.64 15.54
N GLY A 146 -20.57 12.40 15.42
CA GLY A 146 -20.02 11.40 14.50
C GLY A 146 -19.98 11.88 13.05
N SER A 147 -21.08 12.47 12.56
CA SER A 147 -21.12 13.09 11.23
C SER A 147 -20.15 14.26 11.06
N LYS A 148 -19.97 15.12 12.08
CA LYS A 148 -19.09 16.30 11.99
C LYS A 148 -17.60 15.92 11.99
N TYR A 149 -17.22 14.82 12.63
CA TYR A 149 -15.84 14.32 12.70
C TYR A 149 -15.53 13.14 11.76
N GLY A 150 -16.53 12.57 11.07
CA GLY A 150 -16.35 11.42 10.17
C GLY A 150 -16.03 10.11 10.91
N ILE A 151 -16.60 9.91 12.10
CA ILE A 151 -16.32 8.78 12.99
C ILE A 151 -17.60 8.12 13.50
N ASP A 152 -17.51 6.86 13.91
CA ASP A 152 -18.57 6.20 14.67
C ASP A 152 -18.49 6.58 16.17
N VAL A 153 -19.64 6.90 16.76
CA VAL A 153 -19.78 7.35 18.15
C VAL A 153 -20.80 6.44 18.85
N PRO A 154 -20.42 5.69 19.90
CA PRO A 154 -21.31 4.76 20.56
C PRO A 154 -22.61 5.42 21.02
N LEU A 155 -23.74 4.93 20.50
CA LEU A 155 -25.06 5.49 20.81
C LEU A 155 -25.45 5.24 22.29
N THR A 156 -25.01 4.12 22.86
CA THR A 156 -25.27 3.70 24.24
C THR A 156 -24.03 3.84 25.13
N GLY A 157 -24.23 3.81 26.46
CA GLY A 157 -23.15 3.94 27.44
C GLY A 157 -22.65 5.38 27.65
N SER A 158 -21.59 5.54 28.45
CA SER A 158 -21.02 6.86 28.77
C SER A 158 -20.26 7.46 27.59
N PHE A 159 -20.71 8.64 27.12
CA PHE A 159 -20.03 9.37 26.05
C PHE A 159 -18.65 9.85 26.50
N TRP A 160 -18.56 10.36 27.73
CA TRP A 160 -17.29 10.89 28.24
C TRP A 160 -16.26 9.78 28.45
N LYS A 161 -16.67 8.60 28.94
CA LYS A 161 -15.76 7.45 29.06
C LYS A 161 -15.28 6.92 27.70
N TRP A 162 -16.10 7.02 26.65
CA TRP A 162 -15.63 6.74 25.29
C TRP A 162 -14.64 7.81 24.80
N LEU A 163 -14.85 9.09 25.13
CA LEU A 163 -13.92 10.17 24.79
C LEU A 163 -12.55 10.02 25.44
N GLU A 164 -12.45 9.34 26.60
CA GLU A 164 -11.16 9.00 27.23
C GLU A 164 -10.29 8.10 26.34
N THR A 165 -10.85 7.33 25.39
CA THR A 165 -10.08 6.45 24.50
C THR A 165 -9.70 7.07 23.15
N GLN A 166 -10.05 8.33 22.89
CA GLN A 166 -9.87 8.98 21.59
C GLN A 166 -8.66 9.93 21.59
N ASP A 167 -7.60 9.63 20.85
CA ASP A 167 -6.39 10.48 20.79
C ASP A 167 -6.58 11.70 19.85
N LYS A 168 -7.15 11.48 18.67
CA LYS A 168 -7.21 12.45 17.56
C LYS A 168 -8.31 13.50 17.64
N LEU A 169 -9.32 13.33 18.51
CA LEU A 169 -10.47 14.24 18.54
C LEU A 169 -10.17 15.55 19.30
N PRO A 170 -10.42 16.73 18.71
CA PRO A 170 -10.26 18.02 19.40
C PRO A 170 -11.29 18.23 20.51
N ARG A 171 -10.82 18.60 21.71
CA ARG A 171 -11.66 19.03 22.85
C ARG A 171 -11.73 20.56 22.88
N ILE A 172 -12.93 21.14 22.95
CA ILE A 172 -13.12 22.59 23.08
C ILE A 172 -13.45 22.93 24.54
N ILE A 173 -12.69 23.83 25.15
CA ILE A 173 -12.95 24.35 26.51
C ILE A 173 -13.57 25.73 26.44
N THR A 174 -14.69 25.94 27.15
CA THR A 174 -15.41 27.22 27.20
C THR A 174 -15.87 27.57 28.63
N GLU A 175 -16.51 28.72 28.82
CA GLU A 175 -17.02 29.21 30.11
C GLU A 175 -18.55 29.35 30.11
N GLY A 176 -19.18 28.70 31.11
CA GLY A 176 -20.62 28.68 31.32
C GLY A 176 -21.34 27.53 30.61
N GLY A 177 -22.29 26.88 31.31
CA GLY A 177 -22.94 25.67 30.81
C GLY A 177 -23.71 25.86 29.50
N LYS A 178 -24.39 27.00 29.29
CA LYS A 178 -25.10 27.30 28.04
C LYS A 178 -24.16 27.26 26.81
N LYS A 179 -22.95 27.77 26.96
CA LYS A 179 -21.92 27.76 25.91
C LYS A 179 -21.46 26.34 25.59
N GLY A 180 -21.28 25.49 26.61
CA GLY A 180 -20.99 24.07 26.41
C GLY A 180 -22.10 23.34 25.64
N LEU A 181 -23.37 23.55 26.03
CA LEU A 181 -24.53 22.92 25.37
C LEU A 181 -24.73 23.40 23.93
N LEU A 182 -24.46 24.68 23.61
CA LEU A 182 -24.45 25.15 22.22
C LEU A 182 -23.35 24.46 21.41
N GLY A 183 -22.13 24.35 21.95
CA GLY A 183 -21.05 23.63 21.27
C GLY A 183 -21.42 22.19 20.92
N LEU A 184 -22.02 21.48 21.88
CA LEU A 184 -22.54 20.12 21.67
C LEU A 184 -23.69 20.08 20.65
N THR A 185 -24.58 21.08 20.66
CA THR A 185 -25.63 21.27 19.64
C THR A 185 -25.04 21.41 18.24
N GLU A 186 -23.94 22.16 18.09
CA GLU A 186 -23.20 22.33 16.84
C GLU A 186 -22.34 21.11 16.44
N GLY A 187 -22.43 20.01 17.18
CA GLY A 187 -21.66 18.79 16.94
C GLY A 187 -20.19 18.88 17.38
N TYR A 188 -19.80 19.89 18.16
CA TYR A 188 -18.46 20.03 18.74
C TYR A 188 -18.35 19.38 20.12
N ILE A 189 -17.19 18.79 20.41
CA ILE A 189 -16.89 18.20 21.72
C ILE A 189 -16.53 19.32 22.71
N ALA A 190 -17.55 19.98 23.25
CA ALA A 190 -17.42 21.14 24.12
C ALA A 190 -17.55 20.77 25.60
N ILE A 191 -16.60 21.25 26.41
CA ILE A 191 -16.53 21.06 27.86
C ILE A 191 -16.54 22.45 28.52
N ALA A 192 -17.53 22.72 29.38
CA ALA A 192 -17.68 24.01 30.03
C ALA A 192 -17.04 24.04 31.43
N LEU A 193 -16.49 25.20 31.81
CA LEU A 193 -15.98 25.50 33.14
C LEU A 193 -16.82 26.60 33.80
N PHE A 194 -16.82 26.66 35.14
CA PHE A 194 -17.52 27.71 35.89
C PHE A 194 -16.95 29.11 35.63
N GLY A 195 -15.66 29.17 35.30
CA GLY A 195 -14.91 30.38 34.99
C GLY A 195 -13.60 30.01 34.29
N CYS A 196 -13.05 30.93 33.51
CA CYS A 196 -11.78 30.78 32.77
C CYS A 196 -10.55 30.41 33.62
N THR A 197 -10.61 30.58 34.94
CA THR A 197 -9.56 30.19 35.90
C THR A 197 -9.77 28.82 36.55
N CYS A 198 -10.95 28.20 36.40
CA CYS A 198 -11.34 26.96 37.08
C CYS A 198 -10.78 25.68 36.44
N GLY A 199 -10.09 25.73 35.30
CA GLY A 199 -9.57 24.54 34.62
C GLY A 199 -8.31 23.91 35.27
N VAL A 200 -7.72 24.57 36.27
CA VAL A 200 -6.36 24.27 36.75
C VAL A 200 -6.26 24.31 38.28
N ILE A 201 -5.60 23.31 38.87
CA ILE A 201 -5.20 23.27 40.26
C ILE A 201 -3.76 23.79 40.36
N TYR A 202 -3.54 24.85 41.13
CA TYR A 202 -2.22 25.47 41.35
C TYR A 202 -1.92 25.73 42.83
N GLU A 203 -2.77 25.25 43.75
CA GLU A 203 -2.57 25.29 45.20
C GLU A 203 -2.91 23.93 45.83
N ASP A 204 -2.20 23.55 46.90
CA ASP A 204 -2.41 22.29 47.63
C ASP A 204 -3.53 22.38 48.70
N SER A 205 -3.78 21.27 49.39
CA SER A 205 -4.77 21.20 50.48
C SER A 205 -4.48 22.17 51.63
N LYS A 206 -3.25 22.67 51.78
CA LYS A 206 -2.83 23.64 52.80
C LYS A 206 -2.79 25.09 52.29
N GLY A 207 -2.90 25.32 50.98
CA GLY A 207 -2.85 26.64 50.34
C GLY A 207 -1.45 27.04 49.86
N ASN A 208 -0.50 26.10 49.83
CA ASN A 208 0.81 26.32 49.23
C ASN A 208 0.68 26.25 47.70
N LYS A 209 1.39 27.13 46.99
CA LYS A 209 1.43 27.10 45.52
C LYS A 209 2.15 25.85 45.03
N ILE A 210 1.56 25.17 44.05
CA ILE A 210 2.11 23.99 43.37
C ILE A 210 2.20 24.24 41.86
N ALA A 211 2.90 23.35 41.15
CA ALA A 211 2.91 23.36 39.68
C ALA A 211 1.46 23.28 39.14
N PRO A 212 1.06 24.14 38.18
CA PRO A 212 -0.31 24.16 37.68
C PRO A 212 -0.64 22.88 36.90
N LYS A 213 -1.63 22.11 37.36
CA LYS A 213 -2.10 20.86 36.74
C LYS A 213 -3.57 20.95 36.33
N PRO A 214 -4.03 20.26 35.27
CA PRO A 214 -5.45 20.24 34.94
C PRO A 214 -6.27 19.65 36.10
N ILE A 215 -7.52 20.10 36.25
CA ILE A 215 -8.46 19.47 37.19
C ILE A 215 -8.69 17.99 36.83
N PRO A 216 -9.06 17.11 37.78
CA PRO A 216 -9.28 15.67 37.51
C PRO A 216 -10.25 15.40 36.34
N ASP A 217 -11.27 16.25 36.19
CA ASP A 217 -12.24 16.14 35.09
C ASP A 217 -11.65 16.45 33.71
N LEU A 218 -10.56 17.22 33.61
CA LEU A 218 -9.84 17.44 32.36
C LEU A 218 -8.66 16.48 32.20
N SER A 219 -7.96 16.16 33.29
CA SER A 219 -6.80 15.25 33.29
C SER A 219 -7.10 13.89 32.67
N ARG A 220 -8.32 13.36 32.83
CA ARG A 220 -8.75 12.09 32.22
C ARG A 220 -8.79 12.10 30.68
N PHE A 221 -8.95 13.28 30.07
CA PHE A 221 -8.93 13.46 28.61
C PHE A 221 -7.58 13.97 28.10
N ALA A 222 -6.69 14.41 29.00
CA ALA A 222 -5.41 15.04 28.69
C ALA A 222 -4.31 14.00 28.48
N ILE A 223 -4.50 13.16 27.47
CA ILE A 223 -3.51 12.17 27.01
C ILE A 223 -2.45 12.89 26.14
N GLU A 224 -1.22 12.39 26.15
CA GLU A 224 -0.13 12.90 25.31
C GLU A 224 -0.56 12.97 23.84
N ASN A 225 -0.21 14.07 23.15
CA ASN A 225 -0.59 14.37 21.77
C ASN A 225 -2.09 14.63 21.49
N THR A 226 -2.97 14.71 22.50
CA THR A 226 -4.37 15.13 22.28
C THR A 226 -4.51 16.60 21.92
N CYS A 227 -5.52 16.94 21.12
CA CYS A 227 -5.79 18.29 20.63
C CYS A 227 -6.78 19.06 21.54
N TRP A 228 -6.40 20.25 21.98
CA TRP A 228 -7.20 21.11 22.87
C TRP A 228 -7.36 22.53 22.30
N LEU A 229 -8.60 23.01 22.28
CA LEU A 229 -8.97 24.33 21.78
C LEU A 229 -9.61 25.16 22.89
N LEU A 230 -9.16 26.39 23.09
CA LEU A 230 -9.72 27.29 24.09
C LEU A 230 -10.67 28.31 23.45
N ALA A 231 -11.94 28.28 23.83
CA ALA A 231 -13.01 29.15 23.34
C ALA A 231 -13.68 29.92 24.50
N PHE A 232 -12.86 30.68 25.25
CA PHE A 232 -13.31 31.58 26.31
C PHE A 232 -13.72 32.96 25.80
N ASP A 233 -14.60 33.63 26.56
CA ASP A 233 -15.16 34.95 26.27
C ASP A 233 -14.12 36.05 26.04
N ARG A 234 -14.54 37.05 25.28
CA ARG A 234 -13.80 38.27 24.93
C ARG A 234 -14.40 39.47 25.68
N ASP A 235 -14.07 39.61 26.96
CA ASP A 235 -14.47 40.79 27.75
C ASP A 235 -13.71 42.06 27.35
N GLU A 236 -14.39 43.21 27.41
CA GLU A 236 -13.77 44.52 27.19
C GLU A 236 -13.13 45.11 28.47
N LYS A 237 -13.66 44.75 29.65
CA LYS A 237 -13.20 45.27 30.95
C LYS A 237 -11.80 44.75 31.30
N GLU A 238 -10.92 45.65 31.70
CA GLU A 238 -9.49 45.35 31.92
C GLU A 238 -9.26 44.28 33.00
N SER A 239 -10.03 44.27 34.09
CA SER A 239 -9.95 43.23 35.13
C SER A 239 -10.35 41.85 34.60
N ALA A 240 -11.35 41.77 33.73
CA ALA A 240 -11.80 40.52 33.12
C ALA A 240 -10.82 40.01 32.05
N LYS A 241 -10.28 40.91 31.19
CA LYS A 241 -9.18 40.59 30.26
C LYS A 241 -8.00 39.95 30.97
N ASN A 242 -7.58 40.53 32.10
CA ASN A 242 -6.47 40.01 32.90
C ASN A 242 -6.79 38.65 33.54
N ALA A 243 -8.03 38.42 34.00
CA ALA A 243 -8.48 37.13 34.50
C ALA A 243 -8.46 36.04 33.41
N VAL A 244 -9.06 36.31 32.24
CA VAL A 244 -9.10 35.39 31.09
C VAL A 244 -7.69 35.08 30.58
N SER A 245 -6.84 36.10 30.42
CA SER A 245 -5.44 35.93 30.01
C SER A 245 -4.63 35.08 31.00
N SER A 246 -4.79 35.32 32.30
CA SER A 246 -4.16 34.52 33.37
C SER A 246 -4.67 33.08 33.37
N GLY A 247 -5.98 32.87 33.23
CA GLY A 247 -6.63 31.56 33.14
C GLY A 247 -6.13 30.75 31.95
N LYS A 248 -6.22 31.31 30.74
CA LYS A 248 -5.67 30.72 29.50
C LYS A 248 -4.21 30.33 29.67
N LYS A 249 -3.35 31.24 30.11
CA LYS A 249 -1.91 30.99 30.26
C LYS A 249 -1.60 29.86 31.26
N ARG A 250 -2.37 29.73 32.34
CA ARG A 250 -2.23 28.61 33.29
C ARG A 250 -2.70 27.29 32.68
N LEU A 251 -3.83 27.28 31.98
CA LEU A 251 -4.41 26.07 31.40
C LEU A 251 -3.58 25.54 30.22
N MET A 252 -3.12 26.43 29.33
CA MET A 252 -2.16 26.09 28.27
C MET A 252 -0.84 25.56 28.85
N GLY A 253 -0.36 26.15 29.96
CA GLY A 253 0.83 25.65 30.67
C GLY A 253 0.63 24.24 31.23
N ALA A 254 -0.51 23.99 31.88
CA ALA A 254 -0.83 22.72 32.52
C ALA A 254 -1.05 21.58 31.50
N LEU A 255 -1.80 21.85 30.43
CA LEU A 255 -2.04 20.88 29.35
C LEU A 255 -0.79 20.68 28.47
N GLY A 256 -0.10 21.77 28.10
CA GLY A 256 1.03 21.71 27.16
C GLY A 256 2.35 21.21 27.76
N ARG A 257 2.66 21.51 29.03
CA ARG A 257 3.95 21.13 29.65
C ARG A 257 3.89 19.84 30.44
N ASP A 258 2.88 19.68 31.29
CA ASP A 258 2.77 18.52 32.20
C ASP A 258 2.08 17.33 31.50
N ALA A 259 1.05 17.57 30.66
CA ALA A 259 0.31 16.53 29.94
C ALA A 259 0.71 16.37 28.45
N ARG A 260 1.59 17.23 27.93
CA ARG A 260 2.08 17.21 26.53
C ARG A 260 0.95 17.18 25.47
N CYS A 261 -0.13 17.88 25.74
CA CYS A 261 -1.22 18.07 24.79
C CYS A 261 -0.93 19.26 23.86
N PHE A 262 -1.45 19.25 22.64
CA PHE A 262 -1.41 20.41 21.75
C PHE A 262 -2.54 21.38 22.11
N VAL A 263 -2.23 22.67 22.31
CA VAL A 263 -3.20 23.64 22.84
C VAL A 263 -3.17 24.93 22.03
N GLU A 264 -4.34 25.35 21.53
CA GLU A 264 -4.49 26.54 20.68
C GLU A 264 -5.71 27.38 21.10
N ASP A 265 -5.66 28.71 20.92
CA ASP A 265 -6.78 29.61 21.22
C ASP A 265 -7.68 29.77 20.00
N VAL A 266 -9.00 29.63 20.15
CA VAL A 266 -9.96 29.88 19.07
C VAL A 266 -10.24 31.37 19.00
N PHE A 267 -9.90 31.99 17.87
CA PHE A 267 -9.92 33.45 17.71
C PHE A 267 -11.02 33.91 16.73
N TRP A 268 -11.83 34.85 17.19
CA TRP A 268 -12.79 35.64 16.42
C TRP A 268 -12.64 37.12 16.82
N LYS A 269 -13.14 38.05 16.01
CA LYS A 269 -12.99 39.48 16.32
C LYS A 269 -14.01 39.92 17.38
N PRO A 270 -13.69 40.86 18.30
CA PRO A 270 -14.59 41.29 19.36
C PRO A 270 -15.95 41.81 18.86
N GLU A 271 -15.99 42.44 17.69
CA GLU A 271 -17.20 43.01 17.10
C GLU A 271 -18.22 41.93 16.69
N GLN A 272 -17.77 40.68 16.54
CA GLN A 272 -18.62 39.55 16.16
C GLN A 272 -19.38 38.95 17.35
N GLY A 273 -18.97 39.21 18.60
CA GLY A 273 -19.57 38.61 19.79
C GLY A 273 -18.61 38.46 20.97
N LYS A 274 -19.14 38.58 22.20
CA LYS A 274 -18.35 38.37 23.42
C LYS A 274 -18.05 36.88 23.59
N GLY A 275 -19.06 36.03 23.50
CA GLY A 275 -18.90 34.57 23.48
C GLY A 275 -19.09 33.99 22.06
N TRP A 276 -18.85 32.69 21.91
CA TRP A 276 -19.16 31.99 20.65
C TRP A 276 -20.67 31.80 20.42
N ASP A 277 -21.48 31.93 21.47
CA ASP A 277 -22.93 32.01 21.44
C ASP A 277 -23.40 33.28 20.75
N ASP A 278 -22.82 34.44 21.10
CA ASP A 278 -23.04 35.67 20.33
C ASP A 278 -22.59 35.54 18.86
N LEU A 279 -21.45 34.87 18.62
CA LEU A 279 -20.86 34.72 17.29
C LEU A 279 -21.79 33.94 16.34
N VAL A 280 -22.32 32.80 16.80
CA VAL A 280 -23.27 31.97 16.02
C VAL A 280 -24.55 32.75 15.77
N ILE A 281 -25.14 33.36 16.80
CA ILE A 281 -26.41 34.11 16.67
C ILE A 281 -26.29 35.34 15.75
N LYS A 282 -25.18 36.09 15.81
CA LYS A 282 -25.00 37.34 15.04
C LYS A 282 -24.47 37.14 13.63
N SER A 283 -23.67 36.10 13.40
CA SER A 283 -22.95 35.90 12.13
C SER A 283 -23.47 34.70 11.31
N GLY A 284 -24.43 33.93 11.84
CA GLY A 284 -25.05 32.80 11.18
C GLY A 284 -24.24 31.49 11.29
N ASP A 285 -24.89 30.40 10.88
CA ASP A 285 -24.35 29.04 10.89
C ASP A 285 -23.01 28.98 10.13
N GLY A 286 -22.01 28.31 10.74
CA GLY A 286 -20.65 28.22 10.19
C GLY A 286 -19.70 29.37 10.53
N ALA A 287 -20.14 30.43 11.22
CA ALA A 287 -19.23 31.50 11.68
C ALA A 287 -18.17 30.98 12.67
N PHE A 288 -18.56 30.10 13.60
CA PHE A 288 -17.61 29.43 14.48
C PHE A 288 -16.78 28.37 13.74
N ASP A 289 -17.35 27.64 12.77
CA ASP A 289 -16.61 26.65 11.96
C ASP A 289 -15.38 27.28 11.28
N ASN A 290 -15.47 28.54 10.85
CA ASN A 290 -14.34 29.31 10.32
C ASN A 290 -13.29 29.67 11.39
N ALA A 291 -13.71 29.98 12.63
CA ALA A 291 -12.80 30.24 13.74
C ALA A 291 -12.10 28.95 14.22
N TYR A 292 -12.86 27.87 14.34
CA TYR A 292 -12.42 26.51 14.62
C TYR A 292 -11.41 26.00 13.57
N SER A 293 -11.75 26.07 12.27
CA SER A 293 -10.86 25.59 11.20
C SER A 293 -9.53 26.34 11.20
N ARG A 294 -9.53 27.66 11.42
CA ARG A 294 -8.29 28.43 11.58
C ARG A 294 -7.49 28.04 12.84
N ALA A 295 -8.16 27.62 13.91
CA ALA A 295 -7.49 27.12 15.12
C ALA A 295 -6.91 25.72 14.91
N ILE A 296 -7.63 24.81 14.24
CA ILE A 296 -7.11 23.52 13.79
C ILE A 296 -5.89 23.71 12.89
N ILE A 297 -5.92 24.61 11.90
CA ILE A 297 -4.76 24.93 11.06
C ILE A 297 -3.57 25.46 11.90
N ARG A 298 -3.80 26.26 12.95
CA ARG A 298 -2.71 26.69 13.85
C ARG A 298 -2.20 25.56 14.74
N LEU A 299 -3.06 24.64 15.16
CA LEU A 299 -2.70 23.47 15.96
C LEU A 299 -1.95 22.43 15.10
N GLU A 300 -2.34 22.22 13.84
CA GLU A 300 -1.57 21.52 12.81
C GLU A 300 -0.22 22.18 12.52
N LYS A 301 -0.13 23.51 12.58
CA LYS A 301 1.16 24.23 12.56
C LYS A 301 2.01 23.90 13.82
N GLN A 302 1.41 23.67 14.99
CA GLN A 302 2.13 23.18 16.18
C GLN A 302 2.58 21.70 16.03
N PHE A 303 1.77 20.82 15.44
CA PHE A 303 2.22 19.47 15.03
C PHE A 303 3.44 19.57 14.11
N LYS A 304 3.38 20.48 13.14
CA LYS A 304 4.45 20.79 12.18
C LYS A 304 5.55 21.71 12.76
N ALA A 305 5.72 21.80 14.09
CA ALA A 305 6.72 22.71 14.68
C ALA A 305 8.19 22.30 14.43
N GLN A 306 8.48 21.09 13.95
CA GLN A 306 9.79 20.77 13.36
C GLN A 306 9.94 21.35 11.94
N GLY A 307 8.84 21.49 11.21
CA GLY A 307 8.77 22.13 9.89
C GLY A 307 8.46 23.64 9.89
N LEU A 308 8.06 24.28 10.99
CA LEU A 308 7.53 25.66 10.91
C LEU A 308 8.58 26.74 10.57
N SER A 309 9.87 26.50 10.82
CA SER A 309 10.90 27.39 10.28
C SER A 309 10.84 27.45 8.75
N ILE A 310 10.51 26.35 8.08
CA ILE A 310 10.41 26.33 6.61
C ILE A 310 9.32 27.29 6.14
N ILE A 311 8.18 27.33 6.84
CA ILE A 311 7.05 28.18 6.48
C ILE A 311 7.34 29.65 6.81
N GLU A 312 7.90 29.96 7.97
CA GLU A 312 8.34 31.33 8.29
C GLU A 312 9.47 31.80 7.36
N ASP A 313 10.42 30.92 7.01
CA ASP A 313 11.48 31.23 6.06
C ASP A 313 10.87 31.50 4.66
N ILE A 314 10.00 30.62 4.13
CA ILE A 314 9.29 30.84 2.84
C ILE A 314 8.45 32.13 2.86
N GLU A 315 7.61 32.34 3.89
CA GLU A 315 6.75 33.53 4.02
C GLU A 315 7.57 34.83 4.17
N THR A 316 8.81 34.75 4.68
CA THR A 316 9.74 35.91 4.77
C THR A 316 10.76 35.99 3.64
N GLY A 317 10.70 35.10 2.63
CA GLY A 317 11.67 35.03 1.53
C GLY A 317 13.08 34.58 1.94
N LYS A 318 13.23 34.05 3.16
CA LYS A 318 14.46 33.39 3.62
C LYS A 318 14.47 31.95 3.12
N LYS A 319 15.68 31.41 3.01
CA LYS A 319 15.91 30.03 2.62
C LYS A 319 15.93 29.13 3.86
N PRO A 320 15.05 28.11 3.95
CA PRO A 320 15.06 27.15 5.05
C PRO A 320 16.38 26.41 5.21
N GLN A 321 16.61 25.80 6.38
CA GLN A 321 17.76 24.90 6.57
C GLN A 321 17.48 23.52 5.96
N ALA A 322 18.52 22.90 5.38
CA ALA A 322 18.40 21.67 4.60
C ALA A 322 18.03 20.44 5.45
N ASP A 323 18.37 20.44 6.74
CA ASP A 323 18.00 19.44 7.73
C ASP A 323 16.49 19.46 8.01
N ARG A 324 15.91 20.65 8.18
CA ARG A 324 14.47 20.83 8.40
C ARG A 324 13.66 20.38 7.19
N ILE A 325 14.08 20.77 5.98
CA ILE A 325 13.46 20.30 4.74
C ILE A 325 13.56 18.77 4.63
N ALA A 326 14.75 18.20 4.90
CA ALA A 326 14.93 16.75 4.88
C ALA A 326 14.04 16.02 5.90
N GLN A 327 13.88 16.55 7.11
CA GLN A 327 12.99 15.99 8.14
C GLN A 327 11.53 16.04 7.71
N ARG A 328 11.06 17.18 7.18
CA ARG A 328 9.71 17.30 6.66
C ARG A 328 9.43 16.36 5.48
N ILE A 329 10.34 16.29 4.51
CA ILE A 329 10.23 15.33 3.40
C ILE A 329 10.27 13.89 3.94
N ALA A 330 11.05 13.61 5.00
CA ALA A 330 11.02 12.30 5.64
C ALA A 330 9.66 12.01 6.29
N GLU A 331 9.03 12.95 6.98
CA GLU A 331 7.68 12.76 7.58
C GLU A 331 6.64 12.43 6.50
N ASP A 332 6.56 13.25 5.45
CA ASP A 332 5.58 13.09 4.38
C ASP A 332 5.83 11.82 3.55
N TYR A 333 7.09 11.47 3.27
CA TYR A 333 7.47 10.38 2.33
C TYR A 333 8.04 9.12 2.99
N ARG A 334 8.10 8.96 4.33
CA ARG A 334 8.65 7.75 5.00
C ARG A 334 7.98 6.43 4.59
N HIS A 335 6.73 6.49 4.15
CA HIS A 335 5.99 5.33 3.64
C HIS A 335 6.25 5.07 2.14
N MET A 336 6.81 6.03 1.40
CA MET A 336 7.09 5.96 -0.03
C MET A 336 8.59 5.85 -0.38
N LEU A 337 9.49 6.36 0.45
CA LEU A 337 10.93 6.44 0.18
C LEU A 337 11.73 5.81 1.33
N ARG A 338 12.77 5.05 0.98
CA ARG A 338 13.67 4.42 1.96
C ARG A 338 15.07 4.25 1.39
N PHE A 339 16.10 4.43 2.21
CA PHE A 339 17.48 4.18 1.78
C PHE A 339 17.98 2.84 2.35
N ASN A 340 18.30 1.89 1.47
CA ASN A 340 18.86 0.60 1.85
C ASN A 340 20.37 0.75 2.14
N ASN A 341 20.74 0.61 3.42
CA ASN A 341 22.13 0.77 3.88
C ASN A 341 23.08 -0.34 3.39
N GLU A 342 22.57 -1.54 3.08
CA GLU A 342 23.37 -2.69 2.64
C GLU A 342 23.74 -2.56 1.15
N LEU A 343 22.79 -2.13 0.32
CA LEU A 343 22.98 -1.88 -1.11
C LEU A 343 23.53 -0.47 -1.44
N LYS A 344 23.42 0.46 -0.49
CA LYS A 344 23.69 1.91 -0.71
C LYS A 344 22.82 2.53 -1.80
N GLN A 345 21.56 2.12 -1.86
CA GLN A 345 20.61 2.51 -2.90
C GLN A 345 19.28 2.97 -2.30
N TRP A 346 18.62 3.90 -2.98
CA TRP A 346 17.25 4.28 -2.65
C TRP A 346 16.26 3.24 -3.14
N PHE A 347 15.13 3.15 -2.45
CA PHE A 347 13.97 2.40 -2.88
C PHE A 347 12.74 3.32 -2.78
N ARG A 348 11.86 3.21 -3.78
CA ARG A 348 10.56 3.87 -3.79
C ARG A 348 9.43 2.83 -3.84
N TYR A 349 8.47 2.97 -2.95
CA TYR A 349 7.28 2.15 -2.89
C TYR A 349 6.29 2.57 -3.99
N GLU A 350 5.68 1.60 -4.67
CA GLU A 350 4.76 1.77 -5.81
C GLU A 350 5.35 2.57 -6.98
N ALA A 351 6.64 2.36 -7.23
CA ALA A 351 7.39 3.10 -8.26
C ALA A 351 7.16 2.55 -9.68
N ASP A 352 7.33 1.23 -9.85
CA ASP A 352 7.14 0.51 -11.12
C ASP A 352 5.87 -0.34 -11.08
N TYR A 353 5.60 -0.97 -9.93
CA TYR A 353 4.44 -1.82 -9.68
C TYR A 353 3.81 -1.49 -8.32
N GLN A 354 2.49 -1.57 -8.23
CA GLN A 354 1.75 -1.39 -6.98
C GLN A 354 2.21 -2.38 -5.90
N GLY A 355 2.17 -2.01 -4.63
CA GLY A 355 2.46 -2.92 -3.52
C GLY A 355 3.93 -3.27 -3.24
N ILE A 356 4.89 -2.87 -4.09
CA ILE A 356 6.30 -3.25 -3.92
C ILE A 356 7.25 -2.04 -3.86
N TRP A 357 8.45 -2.30 -3.34
CA TRP A 357 9.57 -1.37 -3.34
C TRP A 357 10.49 -1.62 -4.53
N SER A 358 10.56 -0.66 -5.46
CA SER A 358 11.54 -0.68 -6.55
C SER A 358 12.83 0.04 -6.17
N PRO A 359 14.00 -0.39 -6.69
CA PRO A 359 15.25 0.36 -6.58
C PRO A 359 15.17 1.68 -7.36
N GLU A 360 15.80 2.74 -6.83
CA GLU A 360 15.90 4.04 -7.50
C GLU A 360 17.33 4.61 -7.43
N THR A 361 17.66 5.44 -8.41
CA THR A 361 18.90 6.19 -8.58
C THR A 361 19.00 7.38 -7.62
N ASP A 362 20.22 7.76 -7.25
CA ASP A 362 20.45 9.00 -6.49
C ASP A 362 19.98 10.24 -7.27
N ASP A 363 20.26 10.30 -8.59
CA ASP A 363 19.91 11.43 -9.46
C ASP A 363 18.39 11.67 -9.54
N TYR A 364 17.58 10.62 -9.65
CA TYR A 364 16.12 10.77 -9.65
C TYR A 364 15.60 11.25 -8.30
N VAL A 365 16.15 10.74 -7.18
CA VAL A 365 15.76 11.20 -5.84
C VAL A 365 16.17 12.67 -5.63
N GLU A 366 17.35 13.11 -6.10
CA GLU A 366 17.70 14.53 -6.13
C GLU A 366 16.72 15.34 -6.99
N SER A 367 16.29 14.81 -8.14
CA SER A 367 15.29 15.46 -9.01
C SER A 367 13.92 15.57 -8.35
N LEU A 368 13.49 14.55 -7.60
CA LEU A 368 12.23 14.52 -6.86
C LEU A 368 12.26 15.56 -5.73
N ILE A 369 13.34 15.60 -4.96
CA ILE A 369 13.56 16.61 -3.91
C ILE A 369 13.59 18.02 -4.52
N TYR A 370 14.22 18.21 -5.68
CA TYR A 370 14.18 19.47 -6.41
C TYR A 370 12.76 19.89 -6.80
N GLN A 371 11.93 18.96 -7.32
CA GLN A 371 10.53 19.28 -7.66
C GLN A 371 9.68 19.57 -6.42
N ILE A 372 9.87 18.85 -5.31
CA ILE A 372 9.20 19.11 -4.04
C ILE A 372 9.54 20.53 -3.55
N ILE A 373 10.82 20.84 -3.37
CA ILE A 373 11.30 22.16 -2.91
C ILE A 373 10.79 23.30 -3.81
N LYS A 374 10.78 23.09 -5.13
CA LYS A 374 10.24 24.04 -6.10
C LYS A 374 8.72 24.21 -6.01
N SER A 375 7.97 23.13 -5.77
CA SER A 375 6.52 23.17 -5.62
C SER A 375 6.07 23.90 -4.34
N GLU A 376 6.95 23.96 -3.33
CA GLU A 376 6.75 24.70 -2.09
C GLU A 376 7.08 26.19 -2.18
N GLY A 377 7.48 26.70 -3.36
CA GLY A 377 7.79 28.11 -3.57
C GLY A 377 9.12 28.56 -2.94
N ILE A 378 9.99 27.62 -2.56
CA ILE A 378 11.36 27.94 -2.14
C ILE A 378 12.14 28.32 -3.41
N GLU A 379 12.81 29.47 -3.41
CA GLU A 379 13.65 29.94 -4.51
C GLU A 379 15.06 30.36 -4.01
N GLY A 380 15.97 30.71 -4.93
CA GLY A 380 17.30 31.23 -4.55
C GLY A 380 18.29 30.24 -3.93
N TYR A 381 18.12 28.94 -4.15
CA TYR A 381 19.04 27.90 -3.66
C TYR A 381 20.06 27.45 -4.72
N SER A 382 21.27 27.08 -4.28
CA SER A 382 22.31 26.45 -5.10
C SER A 382 22.09 24.94 -5.23
N SER A 383 22.70 24.30 -6.23
CA SER A 383 22.71 22.83 -6.39
C SER A 383 23.12 22.09 -5.12
N ASN A 384 24.18 22.56 -4.46
CA ASN A 384 24.67 22.01 -3.18
C ASN A 384 23.60 21.93 -2.08
N TYR A 385 22.54 22.75 -2.14
CA TYR A 385 21.43 22.67 -1.18
C TYR A 385 20.56 21.43 -1.40
N ILE A 386 20.29 21.07 -2.66
CA ILE A 386 19.53 19.86 -3.01
C ILE A 386 20.32 18.65 -2.52
N SER A 387 21.59 18.51 -2.94
CA SER A 387 22.41 17.36 -2.54
C SER A 387 22.69 17.29 -1.03
N SER A 388 22.76 18.43 -0.33
CA SER A 388 22.79 18.45 1.15
C SER A 388 21.49 17.94 1.76
N THR A 389 20.35 18.36 1.22
CA THR A 389 19.01 17.89 1.63
C THR A 389 18.86 16.40 1.35
N THR A 390 19.25 15.90 0.18
CA THR A 390 19.26 14.46 -0.15
C THR A 390 20.11 13.67 0.84
N ARG A 391 21.31 14.17 1.20
CA ARG A 391 22.18 13.52 2.17
C ARG A 391 21.57 13.47 3.57
N LEU A 392 20.85 14.52 3.99
CA LEU A 392 20.17 14.58 5.28
C LEU A 392 18.92 13.69 5.28
N LEU A 393 18.13 13.69 4.20
CA LEU A 393 16.98 12.80 4.00
C LEU A 393 17.41 11.33 4.06
N ARG A 394 18.58 11.01 3.50
CA ARG A 394 19.20 9.68 3.59
C ARG A 394 19.43 9.24 5.02
N HIS A 395 19.72 10.15 5.95
CA HIS A 395 19.87 9.82 7.38
C HIS A 395 18.53 9.57 8.07
N GLU A 396 17.48 10.31 7.71
CA GLU A 396 16.12 10.17 8.28
C GLU A 396 15.35 8.94 7.76
N LEU A 397 15.67 8.47 6.55
CA LEU A 397 15.00 7.36 5.85
C LEU A 397 15.87 6.10 5.71
N ILE A 398 17.00 6.01 6.44
CA ILE A 398 17.89 4.84 6.38
C ILE A 398 17.26 3.58 7.00
N SER A 399 17.24 2.49 6.24
CA SER A 399 17.06 1.15 6.81
C SER A 399 18.40 0.45 6.94
N ARG A 400 18.76 0.03 8.16
CA ARG A 400 20.01 -0.69 8.44
C ARG A 400 20.09 -2.04 7.74
N LYS A 401 18.95 -2.74 7.64
CA LYS A 401 18.75 -4.03 6.99
C LYS A 401 17.45 -4.02 6.19
N TRP A 402 17.39 -4.76 5.09
CA TRP A 402 16.12 -5.00 4.39
C TRP A 402 15.46 -6.26 4.94
N LEU A 403 14.30 -6.12 5.59
CA LEU A 403 13.60 -7.22 6.29
C LEU A 403 12.26 -7.51 5.60
N GLU A 404 12.33 -8.14 4.43
CA GLU A 404 11.17 -8.60 3.68
C GLU A 404 10.40 -9.71 4.43
N ARG A 405 9.06 -9.61 4.46
CA ARG A 405 8.15 -10.62 5.03
C ARG A 405 8.07 -11.85 4.11
N LYS A 406 8.89 -12.87 4.39
CA LYS A 406 8.98 -14.12 3.60
C LYS A 406 7.75 -15.04 3.67
N ASP A 407 6.89 -14.78 4.65
CA ASP A 407 5.63 -15.48 4.90
C ASP A 407 4.47 -14.96 4.04
N LEU A 408 4.68 -13.84 3.33
CA LEU A 408 3.72 -13.26 2.40
C LEU A 408 4.11 -13.59 0.95
N LEU A 409 3.12 -13.95 0.14
CA LEU A 409 3.24 -14.13 -1.30
C LEU A 409 2.58 -12.95 -2.03
N PRO A 410 3.35 -12.06 -2.66
CA PRO A 410 2.81 -10.86 -3.31
C PRO A 410 2.16 -11.12 -4.68
N PHE A 411 0.95 -10.60 -4.86
CA PHE A 411 0.14 -10.58 -6.09
C PHE A 411 -0.22 -9.12 -6.45
N ILE A 412 -0.76 -8.88 -7.65
CA ILE A 412 -1.16 -7.53 -8.08
C ILE A 412 -2.18 -6.90 -7.10
N ASN A 413 -3.17 -7.67 -6.64
CA ASN A 413 -4.27 -7.20 -5.79
C ASN A 413 -3.99 -7.27 -4.27
N GLY A 414 -2.84 -7.77 -3.82
CA GLY A 414 -2.51 -7.85 -2.40
C GLY A 414 -1.39 -8.84 -2.07
N CYS A 415 -1.20 -9.12 -0.79
CA CYS A 415 -0.20 -10.04 -0.27
C CYS A 415 -0.88 -11.21 0.45
N LEU A 416 -0.80 -12.42 -0.11
CA LEU A 416 -1.37 -13.62 0.49
C LEU A 416 -0.48 -14.12 1.64
N ASP A 417 -1.00 -14.20 2.86
CA ASP A 417 -0.30 -14.90 3.95
C ASP A 417 -0.40 -16.42 3.72
N VAL A 418 0.76 -17.05 3.50
CA VAL A 418 0.86 -18.46 3.13
C VAL A 418 0.47 -19.40 4.29
N ASN A 419 0.41 -18.90 5.52
CA ASN A 419 0.04 -19.68 6.71
C ASN A 419 -1.45 -19.64 7.01
N THR A 420 -2.11 -18.50 6.78
CA THR A 420 -3.56 -18.33 7.05
C THR A 420 -4.42 -18.51 5.81
N GLY A 421 -3.87 -18.31 4.61
CA GLY A 421 -4.62 -18.24 3.35
C GLY A 421 -5.36 -16.92 3.14
N GLU A 422 -5.08 -15.90 3.97
CA GLU A 422 -5.74 -14.59 3.89
C GLU A 422 -5.01 -13.64 2.93
N LEU A 423 -5.75 -12.98 2.04
CA LEU A 423 -5.21 -11.91 1.19
C LEU A 423 -5.21 -10.58 1.95
N LEU A 424 -4.02 -10.13 2.36
CA LEU A 424 -3.82 -8.86 3.04
C LEU A 424 -3.65 -7.71 2.02
N PRO A 425 -4.10 -6.49 2.33
CA PRO A 425 -3.84 -5.33 1.50
C PRO A 425 -2.34 -5.00 1.46
N HIS A 426 -1.89 -4.44 0.34
CA HIS A 426 -0.52 -3.98 0.15
C HIS A 426 -0.08 -2.99 1.23
N ASN A 427 1.15 -3.16 1.74
CA ASN A 427 1.68 -2.30 2.80
C ASN A 427 3.20 -2.13 2.71
N SER A 428 3.67 -0.88 2.71
CA SER A 428 5.10 -0.57 2.58
C SER A 428 5.96 -1.08 3.75
N SER A 429 5.35 -1.37 4.91
CA SER A 429 6.04 -2.00 6.05
C SER A 429 6.43 -3.47 5.83
N TYR A 430 5.90 -4.14 4.80
CA TYR A 430 6.26 -5.54 4.47
C TYR A 430 7.62 -5.67 3.77
N HIS A 431 8.17 -4.56 3.26
CA HIS A 431 9.47 -4.50 2.56
C HIS A 431 9.60 -5.45 1.37
N ILE A 432 8.48 -5.76 0.72
CA ILE A 432 8.43 -6.61 -0.47
C ILE A 432 9.05 -5.90 -1.67
N THR A 433 9.89 -6.60 -2.42
CA THR A 433 10.65 -6.07 -3.57
C THR A 433 10.28 -6.71 -4.91
N TRP A 434 9.29 -7.61 -4.91
CA TRP A 434 8.86 -8.38 -6.07
C TRP A 434 7.37 -8.71 -5.98
N GLN A 435 6.72 -9.04 -7.10
CA GLN A 435 5.34 -9.55 -7.12
C GLN A 435 5.12 -10.55 -8.24
N LEU A 436 4.13 -11.42 -8.06
CA LEU A 436 3.57 -12.27 -9.12
C LEU A 436 2.74 -11.40 -10.09
N PRO A 437 2.84 -11.59 -11.42
CA PRO A 437 2.17 -10.76 -12.43
C PRO A 437 0.70 -11.16 -12.65
N ARG A 438 -0.03 -11.44 -11.56
CA ARG A 438 -1.46 -11.79 -11.59
C ARG A 438 -2.14 -11.41 -10.28
N GLU A 439 -3.46 -11.35 -10.30
CA GLU A 439 -4.28 -11.25 -9.09
C GLU A 439 -4.42 -12.62 -8.41
N TYR A 440 -4.52 -12.62 -7.09
CA TYR A 440 -4.96 -13.78 -6.32
C TYR A 440 -6.49 -13.88 -6.39
N SER A 441 -7.01 -15.03 -6.82
CA SER A 441 -8.42 -15.40 -6.67
C SER A 441 -8.52 -16.63 -5.77
N PRO A 442 -9.43 -16.67 -4.78
CA PRO A 442 -9.67 -17.86 -3.96
C PRO A 442 -10.50 -18.94 -4.67
N GLU A 443 -10.95 -18.69 -5.91
CA GLU A 443 -11.79 -19.62 -6.66
C GLU A 443 -11.04 -20.90 -7.07
N ILE A 444 -11.75 -22.02 -7.05
CA ILE A 444 -11.24 -23.33 -7.47
C ILE A 444 -11.43 -23.45 -8.98
N GLY A 445 -10.42 -23.02 -9.74
CA GLY A 445 -10.33 -23.29 -11.17
C GLY A 445 -9.68 -24.64 -11.49
N GLU A 446 -9.79 -25.07 -12.74
CA GLU A 446 -9.08 -26.23 -13.29
C GLU A 446 -7.77 -25.79 -14.00
N TRP A 447 -6.80 -26.69 -14.12
CA TRP A 447 -5.53 -26.45 -14.80
C TRP A 447 -5.14 -27.62 -15.72
N ASN A 448 -6.10 -28.06 -16.55
CA ASN A 448 -6.01 -29.28 -17.35
C ASN A 448 -4.94 -29.21 -18.46
N ALA A 449 -4.71 -28.06 -19.09
CA ALA A 449 -3.67 -27.91 -20.10
C ALA A 449 -2.26 -28.01 -19.48
N ILE A 450 -2.05 -27.38 -18.32
CA ILE A 450 -0.83 -27.51 -17.52
C ILE A 450 -0.67 -28.95 -17.02
N ASP A 451 -1.74 -29.61 -16.55
CA ASP A 451 -1.67 -30.99 -16.07
C ASP A 451 -1.29 -31.97 -17.18
N ASN A 452 -1.95 -31.88 -18.34
CA ASN A 452 -1.64 -32.67 -19.52
C ASN A 452 -0.21 -32.43 -20.03
N PHE A 453 0.28 -31.20 -19.98
CA PHE A 453 1.66 -30.88 -20.31
C PHE A 453 2.65 -31.53 -19.32
N LEU A 454 2.40 -31.45 -18.01
CA LEU A 454 3.23 -32.08 -16.99
C LEU A 454 3.16 -33.61 -17.04
N ASN A 455 2.02 -34.20 -17.43
CA ASN A 455 1.88 -35.63 -17.72
C ASN A 455 2.76 -36.02 -18.92
N HIS A 456 2.71 -35.26 -20.03
CA HIS A 456 3.55 -35.51 -21.20
C HIS A 456 5.05 -35.41 -20.88
N LEU A 457 5.47 -34.33 -20.23
CA LEU A 457 6.87 -34.07 -19.86
C LEU A 457 7.41 -35.11 -18.87
N SER A 458 6.57 -35.58 -17.94
CA SER A 458 6.92 -36.65 -17.00
C SER A 458 6.82 -38.07 -17.59
N SER A 459 6.47 -38.23 -18.87
CA SER A 459 6.18 -39.52 -19.52
C SER A 459 5.13 -40.34 -18.76
N ASN A 460 4.11 -39.65 -18.22
CA ASN A 460 3.06 -40.15 -17.31
C ASN A 460 3.58 -40.74 -15.99
N ASN A 461 4.82 -40.47 -15.58
CA ASN A 461 5.34 -40.91 -14.29
C ASN A 461 4.90 -39.94 -13.17
N PRO A 462 4.02 -40.34 -12.23
CA PRO A 462 3.48 -39.44 -11.22
C PRO A 462 4.53 -38.93 -10.24
N LYS A 463 5.64 -39.66 -10.04
CA LYS A 463 6.74 -39.22 -9.16
C LYS A 463 7.56 -38.12 -9.82
N ILE A 464 7.84 -38.23 -11.12
CA ILE A 464 8.50 -37.15 -11.87
C ILE A 464 7.60 -35.92 -11.93
N LYS A 465 6.29 -36.10 -12.19
CA LYS A 465 5.30 -35.03 -12.12
C LYS A 465 5.32 -34.32 -10.76
N ASN A 466 5.36 -35.06 -9.65
CA ASN A 466 5.42 -34.44 -8.32
C ASN A 466 6.73 -33.68 -8.08
N ILE A 467 7.87 -34.16 -8.61
CA ILE A 467 9.13 -33.39 -8.57
C ILE A 467 8.98 -32.04 -9.28
N LEU A 468 8.34 -32.01 -10.45
CA LEU A 468 8.10 -30.77 -11.20
C LEU A 468 7.16 -29.81 -10.46
N LEU A 469 6.06 -30.32 -9.89
CA LEU A 469 5.11 -29.56 -9.07
C LEU A 469 5.76 -28.98 -7.81
N CYS A 470 6.45 -29.82 -7.03
CA CYS A 470 7.21 -29.41 -5.86
C CYS A 470 8.28 -28.37 -6.23
N TYR A 471 8.93 -28.50 -7.39
CA TYR A 471 9.88 -27.50 -7.87
C TYR A 471 9.20 -26.16 -8.16
N CYS A 472 8.05 -26.14 -8.85
CA CYS A 472 7.28 -24.91 -9.09
C CYS A 472 6.87 -24.21 -7.77
N ASN A 473 6.41 -24.96 -6.76
CA ASN A 473 6.18 -24.42 -5.40
C ASN A 473 7.47 -23.83 -4.81
N ALA A 474 8.60 -24.54 -4.91
CA ALA A 474 9.88 -24.08 -4.42
C ALA A 474 10.36 -22.78 -5.10
N VAL A 475 10.05 -22.56 -6.39
CA VAL A 475 10.30 -21.28 -7.07
C VAL A 475 9.42 -20.16 -6.51
N ILE A 476 8.10 -20.39 -6.38
CA ILE A 476 7.16 -19.40 -5.84
C ILE A 476 7.54 -18.99 -4.42
N LYS A 477 7.82 -19.96 -3.54
CA LYS A 477 8.17 -19.72 -2.12
C LYS A 477 9.63 -19.31 -1.93
N GLY A 478 10.52 -19.58 -2.90
CA GLY A 478 11.95 -19.21 -2.83
C GLY A 478 12.73 -20.10 -1.87
N ARG A 479 12.59 -21.42 -2.03
CA ARG A 479 13.13 -22.45 -1.13
C ARG A 479 14.62 -22.73 -1.37
N SER A 480 15.45 -21.68 -1.37
CA SER A 480 16.91 -21.82 -1.53
C SER A 480 17.58 -22.57 -0.37
N ASP A 481 16.88 -22.69 0.77
CA ASP A 481 17.25 -23.54 1.91
C ASP A 481 17.47 -25.02 1.55
N LEU A 482 16.81 -25.50 0.48
CA LEU A 482 16.97 -26.86 -0.02
C LEU A 482 18.36 -27.11 -0.63
N GLN A 483 19.07 -26.06 -1.06
CA GLN A 483 20.35 -26.12 -1.80
C GLN A 483 20.26 -27.05 -3.04
N LYS A 484 19.12 -27.00 -3.74
CA LYS A 484 18.82 -27.80 -4.93
C LYS A 484 18.66 -26.93 -6.17
N PHE A 485 18.97 -27.52 -7.33
CA PHE A 485 18.60 -27.00 -8.64
C PHE A 485 18.01 -28.13 -9.50
N LEU A 486 17.08 -27.78 -10.37
CA LEU A 486 16.48 -28.72 -11.31
C LEU A 486 17.30 -28.73 -12.60
N HIS A 487 17.63 -29.91 -13.10
CA HIS A 487 18.31 -30.12 -14.36
C HIS A 487 17.42 -30.96 -15.27
N LEU A 488 16.81 -30.32 -16.28
CA LEU A 488 16.06 -31.01 -17.33
C LEU A 488 17.02 -31.38 -18.46
N ILE A 489 17.16 -32.66 -18.73
CA ILE A 489 18.06 -33.21 -19.74
C ILE A 489 17.32 -34.19 -20.65
N GLY A 490 17.67 -34.23 -21.93
CA GLY A 490 17.08 -35.14 -22.91
C GLY A 490 16.97 -34.51 -24.28
N VAL A 491 16.27 -35.16 -25.22
CA VAL A 491 16.21 -34.74 -26.63
C VAL A 491 15.62 -33.34 -26.86
N GLY A 492 15.95 -32.72 -28.00
CA GLY A 492 15.29 -31.49 -28.45
C GLY A 492 13.79 -31.72 -28.70
N GLY A 493 12.97 -30.70 -28.46
CA GLY A 493 11.52 -30.78 -28.70
C GLY A 493 10.69 -31.55 -27.66
N SER A 494 11.28 -31.97 -26.52
CA SER A 494 10.57 -32.69 -25.45
C SER A 494 9.86 -31.81 -24.41
N GLY A 495 9.59 -30.55 -24.72
CA GLY A 495 8.88 -29.62 -23.82
C GLY A 495 9.74 -28.94 -22.74
N LYS A 496 11.06 -29.20 -22.65
CA LYS A 496 11.97 -28.53 -21.69
C LYS A 496 11.83 -27.00 -21.67
N GLY A 497 11.85 -26.37 -22.85
CA GLY A 497 11.69 -24.92 -23.00
C GLY A 497 10.26 -24.43 -22.71
N SER A 498 9.24 -25.27 -22.94
CA SER A 498 7.87 -24.96 -22.53
C SER A 498 7.71 -24.98 -21.01
N PHE A 499 8.45 -25.85 -20.30
CA PHE A 499 8.47 -25.87 -18.84
C PHE A 499 9.16 -24.63 -18.25
N SER A 500 10.30 -24.20 -18.80
CA SER A 500 10.92 -22.96 -18.33
C SER A 500 10.03 -21.75 -18.57
N ARG A 501 9.28 -21.70 -19.69
CA ARG A 501 8.26 -20.66 -19.94
C ARG A 501 7.06 -20.75 -18.98
N LEU A 502 6.59 -21.95 -18.64
CA LEU A 502 5.57 -22.13 -17.59
C LEU A 502 6.06 -21.55 -16.26
N VAL A 503 7.27 -21.87 -15.82
CA VAL A 503 7.86 -21.34 -14.57
C VAL A 503 8.11 -19.83 -14.67
N PHE A 504 8.50 -19.33 -15.84
CA PHE A 504 8.67 -17.89 -16.11
C PHE A 504 7.34 -17.15 -15.95
N ASN A 505 6.27 -17.58 -16.62
CA ASN A 505 4.94 -16.97 -16.51
C ASN A 505 4.37 -17.12 -15.08
N LEU A 506 4.70 -18.21 -14.39
CA LEU A 506 4.31 -18.45 -13.00
C LEU A 506 4.87 -17.41 -12.02
N ILE A 507 6.04 -16.81 -12.29
CA ILE A 507 6.62 -15.77 -11.40
C ILE A 507 6.78 -14.38 -12.02
N GLY A 508 6.69 -14.24 -13.34
CA GLY A 508 6.93 -12.99 -14.08
C GLY A 508 8.39 -12.75 -14.46
N GLU A 509 8.58 -12.16 -15.64
CA GLU A 509 9.88 -11.83 -16.24
C GLU A 509 10.80 -11.04 -15.29
N GLN A 510 10.25 -10.05 -14.60
CA GLN A 510 10.95 -9.20 -13.64
C GLN A 510 11.64 -10.00 -12.52
N ASN A 511 11.16 -11.21 -12.23
CA ASN A 511 11.66 -12.08 -11.16
C ASN A 511 12.65 -13.15 -11.64
N VAL A 512 12.96 -13.22 -12.93
CA VAL A 512 13.89 -14.17 -13.55
C VAL A 512 15.20 -13.48 -13.95
N LEU A 513 16.31 -14.21 -13.86
CA LEU A 513 17.52 -13.96 -14.66
C LEU A 513 17.71 -15.15 -15.61
N THR A 514 17.87 -14.88 -16.91
CA THR A 514 18.29 -15.87 -17.91
C THR A 514 19.72 -15.57 -18.31
N THR A 515 20.63 -16.52 -18.17
CA THR A 515 22.08 -16.33 -18.39
C THR A 515 22.77 -17.66 -18.71
N THR A 516 24.03 -17.64 -19.16
CA THR A 516 24.80 -18.88 -19.40
C THR A 516 25.69 -19.24 -18.20
N LEU A 517 26.07 -20.52 -18.05
CA LEU A 517 27.02 -20.95 -17.03
C LEU A 517 28.41 -20.36 -17.25
N GLU A 518 28.78 -20.11 -18.51
CA GLU A 518 30.03 -19.44 -18.86
C GLU A 518 30.02 -17.99 -18.39
N ASP A 519 28.99 -17.20 -18.74
CA ASP A 519 28.82 -15.82 -18.29
C ASP A 519 28.75 -15.74 -16.76
N TRP A 520 27.90 -16.56 -16.13
CA TRP A 520 27.78 -16.61 -14.67
C TRP A 520 29.14 -16.84 -14.00
N CYS A 521 29.95 -17.76 -14.52
CA CYS A 521 31.26 -18.07 -13.95
C CYS A 521 32.33 -17.02 -14.26
N THR A 522 32.33 -16.43 -15.46
CA THR A 522 33.40 -15.55 -15.95
C THR A 522 33.12 -14.06 -15.75
N ASN A 523 31.91 -13.59 -16.07
CA ASN A 523 31.52 -12.19 -16.01
C ASN A 523 31.39 -11.71 -14.55
N GLN A 524 32.11 -10.68 -14.17
CA GLN A 524 32.08 -10.12 -12.81
C GLN A 524 30.76 -9.42 -12.46
N PHE A 525 30.00 -8.95 -13.46
CA PHE A 525 28.76 -8.20 -13.27
C PHE A 525 27.52 -9.09 -13.13
N GLU A 526 27.57 -10.32 -13.66
CA GLU A 526 26.40 -11.23 -13.72
C GLU A 526 25.82 -11.56 -12.34
N GLY A 527 26.69 -11.61 -11.32
CA GLY A 527 26.28 -11.80 -9.93
C GLY A 527 25.37 -10.70 -9.40
N ALA A 528 25.40 -9.48 -9.95
CA ALA A 528 24.48 -8.41 -9.59
C ALA A 528 23.09 -8.59 -10.23
N ASN A 529 23.02 -9.09 -11.47
CA ASN A 529 21.77 -9.29 -12.21
C ASN A 529 20.84 -10.34 -11.54
N ALA A 530 21.41 -11.27 -10.76
CA ALA A 530 20.66 -12.26 -9.97
C ALA A 530 20.19 -11.73 -8.60
N TYR A 531 20.57 -10.51 -8.20
CA TYR A 531 20.11 -9.92 -6.95
C TYR A 531 18.60 -9.63 -7.00
N GLY A 532 17.87 -9.98 -5.93
CA GLY A 532 16.41 -9.86 -5.86
C GLY A 532 15.62 -10.85 -6.72
N LYS A 533 16.27 -11.63 -7.60
CA LYS A 533 15.59 -12.60 -8.47
C LYS A 533 15.13 -13.85 -7.70
N ARG A 534 14.04 -14.46 -8.19
CA ARG A 534 13.42 -15.69 -7.66
C ARG A 534 13.84 -16.94 -8.42
N LEU A 535 14.31 -16.79 -9.67
CA LEU A 535 14.83 -17.87 -10.51
C LEU A 535 16.08 -17.41 -11.27
N VAL A 536 17.13 -18.23 -11.32
CA VAL A 536 18.15 -18.17 -12.38
C VAL A 536 17.95 -19.35 -13.33
N LEU A 537 17.77 -19.04 -14.61
CA LEU A 537 17.60 -19.99 -15.71
C LEU A 537 18.88 -20.04 -16.55
N PHE A 538 19.38 -21.25 -16.74
CA PHE A 538 20.46 -21.60 -17.67
C PHE A 538 19.86 -22.40 -18.83
N PRO A 539 19.47 -21.74 -19.94
CA PRO A 539 18.84 -22.40 -21.08
C PRO A 539 19.88 -23.06 -21.99
N ASP A 540 19.54 -24.25 -22.51
CA ASP A 540 20.28 -24.98 -23.54
C ASP A 540 21.81 -25.03 -23.33
N GLU A 541 22.22 -25.38 -22.11
CA GLU A 541 23.63 -25.47 -21.71
C GLU A 541 24.38 -26.62 -22.40
N ASP A 542 25.58 -26.29 -22.86
CA ASP A 542 26.57 -27.23 -23.39
C ASP A 542 27.50 -27.78 -22.30
N LYS A 543 28.44 -28.64 -22.70
CA LYS A 543 29.45 -29.25 -21.82
C LYS A 543 30.38 -28.19 -21.21
N GLN A 544 30.23 -27.94 -19.91
CA GLN A 544 31.05 -26.99 -19.17
C GLN A 544 32.31 -27.63 -18.56
N THR A 545 33.47 -27.06 -18.87
CA THR A 545 34.79 -27.46 -18.34
C THR A 545 35.48 -26.29 -17.64
N GLY A 546 35.34 -26.15 -16.32
CA GLY A 546 35.99 -25.01 -15.64
C GLY A 546 35.71 -24.81 -14.16
N ARG A 547 35.89 -23.56 -13.72
CA ARG A 547 35.76 -23.11 -12.32
C ARG A 547 34.29 -22.83 -11.97
N LEU A 548 33.53 -23.89 -11.70
CA LEU A 548 32.12 -23.82 -11.28
C LEU A 548 31.88 -23.16 -9.91
N GLY A 549 32.88 -22.50 -9.29
CA GLY A 549 32.81 -21.96 -7.93
C GLY A 549 31.64 -20.99 -7.70
N LYS A 550 31.40 -20.04 -8.61
CA LYS A 550 30.23 -19.14 -8.50
C LYS A 550 28.90 -19.88 -8.62
N PHE A 551 28.79 -20.90 -9.48
CA PHE A 551 27.58 -21.73 -9.58
C PHE A 551 27.36 -22.57 -8.31
N LEU A 552 28.44 -23.06 -7.71
CA LEU A 552 28.39 -23.75 -6.41
C LEU A 552 27.95 -22.82 -5.28
N ASN A 553 28.26 -21.52 -5.34
CA ASN A 553 27.76 -20.55 -4.36
C ASN A 553 26.28 -20.24 -4.59
N LEU A 554 25.87 -20.03 -5.85
CA LEU A 554 24.48 -19.78 -6.26
C LEU A 554 23.52 -20.88 -5.79
N THR A 555 23.93 -22.14 -5.94
CA THR A 555 23.15 -23.34 -5.56
C THR A 555 23.39 -23.79 -4.12
N GLY A 556 24.20 -23.06 -3.34
CA GLY A 556 24.75 -23.50 -2.07
C GLY A 556 24.24 -22.78 -0.82
N ASP A 557 23.37 -21.78 -0.97
CA ASP A 557 23.08 -20.78 0.07
C ASP A 557 24.36 -20.09 0.60
N ASP A 558 25.38 -19.91 -0.25
CA ASP A 558 26.61 -19.21 0.09
C ASP A 558 26.53 -17.72 -0.24
N LEU A 559 27.46 -16.91 0.29
CA LEU A 559 27.57 -15.50 -0.10
C LEU A 559 28.12 -15.37 -1.53
N ILE A 560 27.35 -14.70 -2.38
CA ILE A 560 27.73 -14.29 -3.73
C ILE A 560 28.28 -12.86 -3.64
N ARG A 561 29.45 -12.62 -4.23
CA ARG A 561 29.99 -11.28 -4.46
C ARG A 561 29.40 -10.73 -5.75
N ALA A 562 28.75 -9.57 -5.67
CA ALA A 562 28.16 -8.85 -6.78
C ALA A 562 28.91 -7.55 -7.03
N GLU A 563 29.08 -7.21 -8.31
CA GLU A 563 29.70 -5.96 -8.74
C GLU A 563 28.80 -5.32 -9.78
N GLU A 564 28.54 -4.03 -9.65
CA GLU A 564 27.85 -3.24 -10.68
C GLU A 564 28.85 -2.24 -11.26
N LYS A 565 28.74 -1.98 -12.56
CA LYS A 565 29.66 -1.08 -13.27
C LYS A 565 29.63 0.32 -12.66
N GLY A 566 30.77 0.74 -12.09
CA GLY A 566 30.91 2.06 -11.45
C GLY A 566 30.41 2.16 -10.00
N LYS A 567 29.89 1.08 -9.41
CA LYS A 567 29.47 1.05 -7.99
C LYS A 567 30.40 0.17 -7.15
N LYS A 568 30.25 0.28 -5.83
CA LYS A 568 31.00 -0.56 -4.88
C LYS A 568 30.42 -1.98 -4.86
N ALA A 569 31.29 -2.99 -4.90
CA ALA A 569 30.91 -4.39 -4.75
C ALA A 569 30.16 -4.65 -3.43
N PHE A 570 29.12 -5.48 -3.48
CA PHE A 570 28.33 -5.94 -2.33
C PHE A 570 28.27 -7.47 -2.27
N GLN A 571 27.65 -8.01 -1.22
CA GLN A 571 27.49 -9.45 -1.02
C GLN A 571 26.08 -9.77 -0.55
N TYR A 572 25.51 -10.87 -1.05
CA TYR A 572 24.19 -11.36 -0.68
C TYR A 572 24.13 -12.89 -0.75
N ARG A 573 23.08 -13.51 -0.17
CA ARG A 573 22.73 -14.92 -0.41
C ARG A 573 21.56 -14.97 -1.39
N PHE A 574 21.64 -15.83 -2.39
CA PHE A 574 20.56 -15.98 -3.36
C PHE A 574 19.34 -16.67 -2.73
N GLY A 575 18.18 -16.00 -2.78
CA GLY A 575 16.93 -16.44 -2.16
C GLY A 575 15.96 -17.16 -3.11
N GLY A 576 16.44 -17.54 -4.30
CA GLY A 576 15.63 -18.16 -5.35
C GLY A 576 16.08 -19.59 -5.69
N MET A 577 15.45 -20.14 -6.73
CA MET A 577 15.78 -21.46 -7.27
C MET A 577 16.64 -21.33 -8.54
N VAL A 578 17.23 -22.45 -8.98
CA VAL A 578 18.02 -22.53 -10.21
C VAL A 578 17.48 -23.63 -11.12
N LEU A 579 17.33 -23.34 -12.40
CA LEU A 579 16.88 -24.26 -13.44
C LEU A 579 17.96 -24.33 -14.53
N VAL A 580 18.39 -25.54 -14.87
CA VAL A 580 19.33 -25.83 -15.97
C VAL A 580 18.61 -26.69 -17.00
N LEU A 581 18.69 -26.31 -18.27
CA LEU A 581 18.19 -27.09 -19.40
C LEU A 581 19.40 -27.53 -20.24
N SER A 582 19.44 -28.78 -20.70
CA SER A 582 20.44 -29.20 -21.69
C SER A 582 19.95 -30.36 -22.55
N ASN A 583 20.66 -30.63 -23.65
CA ASN A 583 20.47 -31.83 -24.45
C ASN A 583 21.49 -32.94 -24.09
N PHE A 584 22.62 -32.58 -23.47
CA PHE A 584 23.72 -33.47 -23.11
C PHE A 584 24.24 -33.18 -21.68
N PRO A 585 25.07 -34.05 -21.08
CA PRO A 585 25.71 -33.80 -19.79
C PRO A 585 26.52 -32.50 -19.72
N VAL A 586 26.03 -31.54 -18.94
CA VAL A 586 26.68 -30.23 -18.72
C VAL A 586 27.94 -30.36 -17.84
N PHE A 587 27.84 -31.04 -16.70
CA PHE A 587 28.87 -31.02 -15.66
C PHE A 587 29.84 -32.18 -15.77
N THR A 588 31.15 -31.89 -15.83
CA THR A 588 32.18 -32.91 -16.10
C THR A 588 33.29 -32.95 -15.05
N GLY A 589 34.00 -34.09 -14.98
CA GLY A 589 35.13 -34.31 -14.06
C GLY A 589 34.83 -33.98 -12.60
N ASP A 590 35.79 -33.36 -11.91
CA ASP A 590 35.68 -32.94 -10.51
C ASP A 590 34.48 -31.98 -10.26
N GLY A 591 33.91 -31.37 -11.30
CA GLY A 591 32.66 -30.59 -11.25
C GLY A 591 31.43 -31.44 -10.90
N ALA A 592 31.28 -32.59 -11.57
CA ALA A 592 30.12 -33.47 -11.42
C ALA A 592 29.93 -33.98 -9.98
N ASN A 593 31.01 -34.41 -9.30
CA ASN A 593 30.94 -34.86 -7.90
C ASN A 593 30.48 -33.74 -6.94
N ARG A 594 31.00 -32.53 -7.10
CA ARG A 594 30.65 -31.37 -6.25
C ARG A 594 29.19 -30.92 -6.41
N ILE A 595 28.62 -31.16 -7.60
CA ILE A 595 27.27 -30.76 -7.98
C ILE A 595 26.22 -31.82 -7.64
N LYS A 596 26.60 -33.10 -7.61
CA LYS A 596 25.70 -34.26 -7.38
C LYS A 596 24.70 -34.08 -6.23
N ARG A 597 25.09 -33.54 -5.07
CA ARG A 597 24.18 -33.39 -3.92
C ARG A 597 23.10 -32.33 -4.12
N ARG A 598 23.30 -31.42 -5.08
CA ARG A 598 22.44 -30.27 -5.40
C ARG A 598 21.57 -30.51 -6.64
N ALA A 599 22.02 -31.34 -7.58
CA ALA A 599 21.28 -31.63 -8.81
C ALA A 599 20.05 -32.50 -8.54
N ILE A 600 18.92 -32.10 -9.13
CA ILE A 600 17.75 -32.96 -9.36
C ILE A 600 17.67 -33.17 -10.87
N THR A 601 18.19 -34.29 -11.37
CA THR A 601 18.18 -34.60 -12.81
C THR A 601 16.87 -35.27 -13.19
N VAL A 602 16.14 -34.68 -14.14
CA VAL A 602 14.88 -35.21 -14.67
C VAL A 602 15.03 -35.52 -16.18
N PRO A 603 14.75 -36.76 -16.61
CA PRO A 603 14.77 -37.14 -18.01
C PRO A 603 13.58 -36.54 -18.77
N CYS A 604 13.88 -35.90 -19.91
CA CYS A 604 12.91 -35.31 -20.83
C CYS A 604 13.10 -35.95 -22.22
N ASN A 605 12.82 -37.26 -22.30
CA ASN A 605 13.11 -38.11 -23.46
C ASN A 605 11.89 -38.37 -24.37
N ASN A 606 10.75 -37.74 -24.08
CA ASN A 606 9.51 -37.83 -24.85
C ASN A 606 9.36 -36.61 -25.78
N PRO A 607 9.65 -36.70 -27.09
CA PRO A 607 9.48 -35.58 -28.01
C PRO A 607 7.99 -35.28 -28.27
N VAL A 608 7.64 -33.99 -28.35
CA VAL A 608 6.28 -33.56 -28.68
C VAL A 608 5.96 -33.92 -30.13
N THR A 609 4.95 -34.78 -30.34
CA THR A 609 4.53 -35.22 -31.68
C THR A 609 3.62 -34.21 -32.39
N ASN A 610 2.78 -33.50 -31.64
CA ASN A 610 1.88 -32.46 -32.14
C ASN A 610 2.18 -31.13 -31.43
N ILE A 611 2.74 -30.16 -32.16
CA ILE A 611 3.11 -28.86 -31.59
C ILE A 611 1.84 -28.01 -31.40
N ASN A 612 1.45 -27.76 -30.14
CA ASN A 612 0.43 -26.77 -29.83
C ASN A 612 1.04 -25.36 -29.88
N LEU A 613 0.70 -24.59 -30.93
CA LEU A 613 1.14 -23.20 -31.11
C LEU A 613 0.51 -22.20 -30.13
N ARG A 614 -0.50 -22.60 -29.35
CA ARG A 614 -1.20 -21.77 -28.35
C ARG A 614 -0.88 -22.12 -26.91
N LEU A 615 -0.01 -23.10 -26.67
CA LEU A 615 0.27 -23.68 -25.35
C LEU A 615 0.53 -22.64 -24.25
N GLU A 616 1.25 -21.56 -24.56
CA GLU A 616 1.55 -20.48 -23.61
C GLU A 616 0.31 -19.66 -23.20
N LYS A 617 -0.62 -19.43 -24.14
CA LYS A 617 -1.91 -18.78 -23.87
C LYS A 617 -2.87 -19.71 -23.12
N ASP A 618 -2.82 -21.01 -23.41
CA ASP A 618 -3.60 -22.01 -22.68
C ASP A 618 -3.15 -22.04 -21.21
N PHE A 619 -1.84 -22.05 -20.95
CA PHE A 619 -1.28 -21.96 -19.59
C PHE A 619 -1.70 -20.67 -18.87
N GLU A 620 -1.63 -19.51 -19.54
CA GLU A 620 -1.93 -18.20 -18.95
C GLU A 620 -3.32 -18.17 -18.28
N SER A 621 -4.33 -18.78 -18.93
CA SER A 621 -5.69 -18.88 -18.40
C SER A 621 -5.81 -19.78 -17.15
N GLU A 622 -4.88 -20.70 -16.96
CA GLU A 622 -4.87 -21.70 -15.88
C GLU A 622 -3.91 -21.34 -14.72
N LEU A 623 -3.06 -20.32 -14.89
CA LEU A 623 -2.01 -19.95 -13.92
C LEU A 623 -2.55 -19.66 -12.52
N SER A 624 -3.74 -19.06 -12.39
CA SER A 624 -4.34 -18.76 -11.09
C SER A 624 -4.68 -20.03 -10.32
N ALA A 625 -5.44 -20.94 -10.94
CA ALA A 625 -5.77 -22.26 -10.39
C ALA A 625 -4.52 -23.09 -10.07
N PHE A 626 -3.55 -23.11 -10.98
CA PHE A 626 -2.27 -23.80 -10.78
C PHE A 626 -1.48 -23.21 -9.60
N THR A 627 -1.51 -21.89 -9.40
CA THR A 627 -0.84 -21.23 -8.26
C THR A 627 -1.49 -21.65 -6.94
N ASN A 628 -2.82 -21.66 -6.87
CA ASN A 628 -3.55 -22.07 -5.67
C ASN A 628 -3.23 -23.52 -5.30
N TYR A 629 -3.22 -24.41 -6.30
CA TYR A 629 -2.77 -25.79 -6.12
C TYR A 629 -1.34 -25.86 -5.57
N LEU A 630 -0.38 -25.16 -6.19
CA LEU A 630 1.02 -25.16 -5.75
C LEU A 630 1.18 -24.63 -4.32
N VAL A 631 0.51 -23.54 -3.95
CA VAL A 631 0.58 -22.96 -2.59
C VAL A 631 0.04 -23.94 -1.54
N SER A 632 -0.97 -24.74 -1.89
CA SER A 632 -1.57 -25.76 -1.01
C SER A 632 -0.65 -26.95 -0.70
N ILE A 633 0.41 -27.20 -1.50
CA ILE A 633 1.35 -28.30 -1.26
C ILE A 633 2.13 -28.03 0.05
N PRO A 634 2.10 -28.95 1.04
CA PRO A 634 2.78 -28.75 2.32
C PRO A 634 4.31 -28.65 2.15
N ASP A 635 4.93 -27.70 2.84
CA ASP A 635 6.39 -27.45 2.75
C ASP A 635 7.24 -28.66 3.12
N LYS A 636 6.71 -29.57 3.93
CA LYS A 636 7.34 -30.87 4.24
C LYS A 636 7.37 -31.78 3.01
N GLU A 637 6.28 -31.91 2.27
CA GLU A 637 6.21 -32.76 1.07
C GLU A 637 7.16 -32.25 -0.02
N VAL A 638 7.21 -30.93 -0.22
CA VAL A 638 8.16 -30.26 -1.11
C VAL A 638 9.60 -30.58 -0.70
N THR A 639 9.90 -30.52 0.59
CA THR A 639 11.23 -30.83 1.14
C THR A 639 11.59 -32.30 0.93
N ASP A 640 10.71 -33.23 1.32
CA ASP A 640 10.94 -34.68 1.24
C ASP A 640 11.12 -35.14 -0.23
N THR A 641 10.34 -34.55 -1.15
CA THR A 641 10.40 -34.80 -2.60
C THR A 641 11.69 -34.26 -3.22
N LEU A 642 12.00 -32.97 -3.04
CA LEU A 642 13.17 -32.34 -3.68
C LEU A 642 14.50 -32.73 -3.03
N MET A 643 14.51 -33.16 -1.77
CA MET A 643 15.69 -33.79 -1.15
C MET A 643 15.95 -35.20 -1.68
N GLY A 644 14.97 -35.84 -2.32
CA GLY A 644 15.10 -37.15 -2.94
C GLY A 644 15.07 -38.30 -1.94
N ILE A 645 14.29 -38.18 -0.86
CA ILE A 645 14.13 -39.24 0.15
C ILE A 645 13.58 -40.52 -0.50
N ALA A 646 12.55 -40.38 -1.33
CA ALA A 646 12.08 -41.42 -2.22
C ALA A 646 12.82 -41.31 -3.57
N LYS A 647 13.77 -42.20 -3.83
CA LYS A 647 14.46 -42.24 -5.13
C LYS A 647 13.50 -42.61 -6.27
N VAL A 648 13.47 -41.79 -7.31
CA VAL A 648 12.82 -42.11 -8.59
C VAL A 648 13.82 -42.86 -9.46
N THR A 649 13.44 -44.03 -9.97
CA THR A 649 14.38 -44.94 -10.65
C THR A 649 14.84 -44.36 -11.99
N GLU A 650 13.94 -43.71 -12.71
CA GLU A 650 14.16 -43.03 -13.98
C GLU A 650 15.15 -41.88 -13.84
N CYS A 651 14.96 -41.00 -12.85
CA CYS A 651 15.92 -39.95 -12.51
C CYS A 651 17.28 -40.52 -12.06
N THR A 652 17.28 -41.69 -11.40
CA THR A 652 18.52 -42.35 -10.96
C THR A 652 19.28 -42.98 -12.15
N LEU A 653 18.56 -43.55 -13.12
CA LEU A 653 19.11 -44.07 -14.37
C LEU A 653 19.69 -42.95 -15.22
N GLU A 654 18.90 -41.92 -15.50
CA GLU A 654 19.33 -40.74 -16.26
C GLU A 654 20.56 -40.08 -15.60
N PHE A 655 20.56 -39.91 -14.27
CA PHE A 655 21.75 -39.45 -13.56
C PHE A 655 22.97 -40.37 -13.76
N TRP A 656 22.78 -41.69 -13.74
CA TRP A 656 23.86 -42.67 -13.89
C TRP A 656 24.42 -42.68 -15.32
N GLU A 657 23.56 -42.72 -16.34
CA GLU A 657 23.95 -42.67 -17.76
C GLU A 657 24.71 -41.38 -18.08
N ASN A 658 24.22 -40.23 -17.61
CA ASN A 658 24.93 -38.97 -17.75
C ASN A 658 26.28 -38.96 -17.00
N ARG A 659 26.39 -39.69 -15.88
CA ARG A 659 27.65 -39.84 -15.13
C ARG A 659 28.66 -40.73 -15.87
N THR A 660 28.22 -41.82 -16.50
CA THR A 660 29.12 -42.72 -17.27
C THR A 660 29.64 -42.04 -18.54
N GLN A 661 28.85 -41.19 -19.20
CA GLN A 661 29.31 -40.41 -20.37
C GLN A 661 30.42 -39.40 -20.07
N VAL A 662 30.57 -38.93 -18.83
CA VAL A 662 31.51 -37.85 -18.44
C VAL A 662 32.63 -38.30 -17.49
N ASP A 663 32.66 -39.58 -17.12
CA ASP A 663 33.61 -40.13 -16.15
C ASP A 663 34.00 -41.57 -16.47
N SER A 664 35.24 -41.72 -16.91
CA SER A 664 35.82 -43.00 -17.29
C SER A 664 35.86 -44.02 -16.15
N ILE A 665 35.87 -43.59 -14.87
CA ILE A 665 35.77 -44.54 -13.74
C ILE A 665 34.34 -45.09 -13.63
N ALA A 666 33.31 -44.27 -13.90
CA ALA A 666 31.92 -44.73 -13.90
C ALA A 666 31.61 -45.62 -15.12
N ALA A 667 32.08 -45.25 -16.32
CA ALA A 667 31.98 -46.10 -17.51
C ALA A 667 32.65 -47.47 -17.30
N TRP A 668 33.89 -47.48 -16.80
CA TRP A 668 34.62 -48.70 -16.49
C TRP A 668 33.92 -49.53 -15.41
N LEU A 669 33.47 -48.92 -14.31
CA LEU A 669 32.78 -49.61 -13.22
C LEU A 669 31.52 -50.32 -13.74
N ASN A 670 30.69 -49.61 -14.51
CA ASN A 670 29.43 -50.16 -15.02
C ASN A 670 29.63 -51.43 -15.85
N GLN A 671 30.67 -51.45 -16.68
CA GLN A 671 30.97 -52.56 -17.60
C GLN A 671 31.77 -53.69 -16.93
N HIS A 672 32.81 -53.35 -16.17
CA HIS A 672 33.86 -54.29 -15.76
C HIS A 672 33.85 -54.66 -14.26
N LEU A 673 33.04 -54.03 -13.43
CA LEU A 673 32.92 -54.37 -12.01
C LEU A 673 31.58 -55.01 -11.66
N ILE A 674 31.64 -55.91 -10.68
CA ILE A 674 30.51 -56.53 -10.01
C ILE A 674 30.64 -56.22 -8.52
N TYR A 675 29.55 -55.75 -7.91
CA TYR A 675 29.46 -55.57 -6.46
C TYR A 675 29.30 -56.93 -5.79
N ASP A 676 30.27 -57.30 -4.98
CA ASP A 676 30.32 -58.59 -4.27
C ASP A 676 30.95 -58.35 -2.90
N VAL A 677 30.10 -58.33 -1.87
CA VAL A 677 30.44 -58.04 -0.47
C VAL A 677 31.57 -58.94 0.05
N SER A 678 31.71 -60.15 -0.50
CA SER A 678 32.71 -61.14 -0.08
C SER A 678 34.04 -61.02 -0.83
N ALA A 679 34.07 -60.35 -1.99
CA ALA A 679 35.24 -60.31 -2.85
C ALA A 679 36.25 -59.23 -2.44
N GLU A 680 37.54 -59.60 -2.40
CA GLU A 680 38.67 -58.69 -2.20
C GLU A 680 39.52 -58.66 -3.47
N THR A 681 39.63 -57.50 -4.12
CA THR A 681 40.41 -57.32 -5.36
C THR A 681 41.58 -56.38 -5.15
N ALA A 682 42.74 -56.73 -5.70
CA ALA A 682 43.93 -55.89 -5.64
C ALA A 682 43.74 -54.60 -6.46
N VAL A 683 44.15 -53.45 -5.90
CA VAL A 683 44.10 -52.16 -6.60
C VAL A 683 45.10 -52.10 -7.74
N GLY A 684 46.26 -52.75 -7.60
CA GLY A 684 47.37 -52.67 -8.56
C GLY A 684 48.08 -51.32 -8.57
N PHE A 685 49.04 -51.16 -9.48
CA PHE A 685 49.76 -49.90 -9.73
C PHE A 685 50.29 -49.78 -11.17
N ASP A 686 50.49 -50.90 -11.87
CA ASP A 686 50.91 -50.89 -13.26
C ASP A 686 49.80 -50.33 -14.16
N ARG A 687 50.18 -49.42 -15.05
CA ARG A 687 49.27 -48.81 -16.03
C ARG A 687 49.08 -49.72 -17.25
N ASN A 688 50.04 -50.59 -17.52
CA ASN A 688 50.18 -51.38 -18.74
C ASN A 688 49.83 -52.87 -18.53
N GLU A 689 49.25 -53.22 -17.39
CA GLU A 689 48.90 -54.60 -17.03
C GLU A 689 48.08 -55.29 -18.12
N GLY A 690 48.56 -56.42 -18.61
CA GLY A 690 47.94 -57.21 -19.69
C GLY A 690 48.09 -56.64 -21.10
N GLU A 691 49.03 -55.71 -21.37
CA GLU A 691 49.44 -55.34 -22.73
C GLU A 691 50.27 -56.43 -23.42
N ASP A 692 51.01 -57.21 -22.64
CA ASP A 692 51.83 -58.36 -23.06
C ASP A 692 51.02 -59.65 -23.30
N GLY A 693 49.70 -59.58 -23.17
CA GLY A 693 48.79 -60.73 -23.24
C GLY A 693 48.55 -61.44 -21.91
N THR A 694 49.13 -60.97 -20.80
CA THR A 694 48.85 -61.54 -19.47
C THR A 694 47.43 -61.22 -18.98
N ALA A 695 46.92 -62.05 -18.06
CA ALA A 695 45.62 -61.85 -17.45
C ALA A 695 45.63 -60.59 -16.55
N ASN A 696 44.71 -59.67 -16.84
CA ASN A 696 44.56 -58.42 -16.10
C ASN A 696 43.65 -58.67 -14.88
N ASN A 697 44.25 -58.59 -13.68
CA ASN A 697 43.68 -59.04 -12.41
C ASN A 697 43.54 -57.91 -11.38
N THR A 698 44.08 -56.72 -11.64
CA THR A 698 43.94 -55.56 -10.73
C THR A 698 42.94 -54.52 -11.23
N LEU A 699 42.35 -53.79 -10.27
CA LEU A 699 41.38 -52.73 -10.56
C LEU A 699 41.99 -51.60 -11.42
N PHE A 700 43.21 -51.14 -11.10
CA PHE A 700 43.85 -50.06 -11.86
C PHE A 700 44.36 -50.53 -13.24
N GLY A 701 44.86 -51.76 -13.33
CA GLY A 701 45.24 -52.38 -14.60
C GLY A 701 44.03 -52.46 -15.54
N SER A 702 42.90 -52.97 -15.05
CA SER A 702 41.66 -53.14 -15.81
C SER A 702 41.10 -51.79 -16.26
N TYR A 703 41.07 -50.81 -15.35
CA TYR A 703 40.65 -49.45 -15.64
C TYR A 703 41.48 -48.79 -16.75
N ASN A 704 42.81 -48.94 -16.73
CA ASN A 704 43.65 -48.37 -17.79
C ASN A 704 43.49 -49.10 -19.12
N LYS A 705 43.22 -50.41 -19.12
CA LYS A 705 42.91 -51.18 -20.33
C LYS A 705 41.59 -50.72 -20.95
N HIS A 706 40.55 -50.52 -20.14
CA HIS A 706 39.27 -49.95 -20.59
C HIS A 706 39.46 -48.58 -21.22
N CYS A 707 40.08 -47.63 -20.51
CA CYS A 707 40.38 -46.29 -21.04
C CYS A 707 41.12 -46.34 -22.39
N ARG A 708 42.15 -47.19 -22.51
CA ARG A 708 42.88 -47.39 -23.78
C ARG A 708 41.99 -47.96 -24.90
N SER A 709 41.04 -48.84 -24.57
CA SER A 709 40.12 -49.44 -25.55
C SER A 709 39.00 -48.50 -26.04
N VAL A 710 38.54 -47.57 -25.21
CA VAL A 710 37.49 -46.59 -25.57
C VAL A 710 38.03 -45.23 -26.02
N GLY A 711 39.35 -44.99 -25.89
CA GLY A 711 40.00 -43.73 -26.24
C GLY A 711 40.06 -42.69 -25.11
N ASP A 712 39.69 -43.07 -23.89
CA ASP A 712 39.62 -42.17 -22.73
C ASP A 712 40.99 -41.87 -22.08
N ALA A 713 41.12 -40.64 -21.57
CA ALA A 713 42.26 -40.25 -20.75
C ALA A 713 42.15 -40.82 -19.32
N ALA A 714 42.85 -41.93 -19.05
CA ALA A 714 42.83 -42.56 -17.73
C ALA A 714 43.36 -41.64 -16.60
N LYS A 715 42.66 -41.62 -15.46
CA LYS A 715 43.04 -40.92 -14.23
C LYS A 715 44.35 -41.50 -13.66
N SER A 716 45.14 -40.64 -13.00
CA SER A 716 46.37 -41.07 -12.34
C SER A 716 46.11 -42.04 -11.17
N HIS A 717 47.07 -42.94 -10.90
CA HIS A 717 46.97 -43.93 -9.80
C HIS A 717 46.60 -43.31 -8.44
N LYS A 718 47.15 -42.12 -8.15
CA LYS A 718 46.88 -41.36 -6.92
C LYS A 718 45.41 -40.93 -6.79
N ARG A 719 44.74 -40.64 -7.91
CA ARG A 719 43.33 -40.20 -7.98
C ARG A 719 42.34 -41.35 -8.13
N PHE A 720 42.70 -42.40 -8.88
CA PHE A 720 41.83 -43.53 -9.19
C PHE A 720 41.16 -44.15 -7.96
N SER A 721 41.95 -44.59 -6.96
CA SER A 721 41.38 -45.29 -5.80
C SER A 721 40.49 -44.39 -4.92
N PRO A 722 40.83 -43.13 -4.62
CA PRO A 722 39.89 -42.20 -3.97
C PRO A 722 38.60 -41.97 -4.76
N GLU A 723 38.68 -41.66 -6.06
CA GLU A 723 37.50 -41.37 -6.90
C GLU A 723 36.58 -42.59 -7.05
N LEU A 724 37.14 -43.80 -7.19
CA LEU A 724 36.38 -45.06 -7.21
C LEU A 724 35.64 -45.32 -5.88
N MET A 725 36.30 -45.08 -4.74
CA MET A 725 35.68 -45.26 -3.42
C MET A 725 34.56 -44.23 -3.16
N GLU A 726 34.74 -42.99 -3.60
CA GLU A 726 33.70 -41.96 -3.58
C GLU A 726 32.50 -42.35 -4.45
N LEU A 727 32.75 -42.86 -5.67
CA LEU A 727 31.71 -43.33 -6.58
C LEU A 727 30.88 -44.47 -5.96
N CYS A 728 31.55 -45.50 -5.45
CA CYS A 728 30.88 -46.65 -4.83
C CYS A 728 30.03 -46.24 -3.62
N LYS A 729 30.60 -45.52 -2.66
CA LYS A 729 29.89 -45.16 -1.42
C LYS A 729 28.85 -44.07 -1.63
N SER A 730 29.25 -42.95 -2.23
CA SER A 730 28.42 -41.74 -2.29
C SER A 730 27.38 -41.78 -3.41
N VAL A 731 27.62 -42.52 -4.50
CA VAL A 731 26.69 -42.59 -5.65
C VAL A 731 25.85 -43.85 -5.61
N LEU A 732 26.51 -45.01 -5.57
CA LEU A 732 25.84 -46.31 -5.68
C LEU A 732 25.29 -46.83 -4.35
N GLY A 733 25.84 -46.35 -3.21
CA GLY A 733 25.48 -46.85 -1.88
C GLY A 733 26.08 -48.23 -1.59
N TRP A 734 27.20 -48.55 -2.24
CA TRP A 734 27.90 -49.82 -2.09
C TRP A 734 28.86 -49.79 -0.89
N GLU A 735 28.72 -50.75 0.01
CA GLU A 735 29.59 -50.91 1.17
C GLU A 735 30.92 -51.54 0.73
N VAL A 736 31.89 -50.68 0.44
CA VAL A 736 33.25 -51.06 0.03
C VAL A 736 34.29 -50.62 1.06
N GLU A 737 35.31 -51.44 1.30
CA GLU A 737 36.39 -51.14 2.26
C GLU A 737 37.75 -51.15 1.57
N LYS A 738 38.57 -50.12 1.79
CA LYS A 738 39.95 -50.09 1.28
C LYS A 738 40.90 -50.62 2.34
N ARG A 739 41.57 -51.74 2.03
CA ARG A 739 42.54 -52.39 2.91
C ARG A 739 43.96 -52.14 2.42
N VAL A 740 44.87 -51.97 3.37
CA VAL A 740 46.31 -51.79 3.13
C VAL A 740 47.05 -52.85 3.92
N THR A 741 47.79 -53.69 3.23
CA THR A 741 48.57 -54.79 3.82
C THR A 741 50.06 -54.57 3.58
N LYS A 742 50.91 -55.47 4.08
CA LYS A 742 52.35 -55.48 3.74
C LYS A 742 52.61 -55.80 2.26
N THR A 743 51.66 -56.43 1.56
CA THR A 743 51.81 -56.92 0.19
C THR A 743 51.15 -56.01 -0.86
N GLY A 744 50.24 -55.12 -0.47
CA GLY A 744 49.58 -54.24 -1.43
C GLY A 744 48.41 -53.43 -0.86
N LYS A 745 47.61 -52.89 -1.78
CA LYS A 745 46.36 -52.17 -1.51
C LYS A 745 45.23 -52.95 -2.17
N TYR A 746 44.15 -53.18 -1.44
CA TYR A 746 43.02 -54.00 -1.86
C TYR A 746 41.72 -53.23 -1.61
N ILE A 747 40.66 -53.58 -2.35
CA ILE A 747 39.30 -53.11 -2.07
C ILE A 747 38.42 -54.35 -1.88
N LEU A 748 37.76 -54.42 -0.71
CA LEU A 748 36.71 -55.38 -0.39
C LEU A 748 35.37 -54.83 -0.89
N GLY A 749 34.50 -55.71 -1.38
CA GLY A 749 33.17 -55.39 -1.89
C GLY A 749 33.08 -55.31 -3.41
N LEU A 750 34.19 -55.50 -4.13
CA LEU A 750 34.28 -55.37 -5.60
C LEU A 750 35.08 -56.50 -6.21
N ARG A 751 34.61 -57.02 -7.35
CA ARG A 751 35.39 -57.90 -8.23
C ARG A 751 35.31 -57.49 -9.70
N LEU A 752 36.35 -57.85 -10.45
CA LEU A 752 36.36 -57.77 -11.90
C LEU A 752 35.39 -58.80 -12.50
N ARG A 753 34.65 -58.39 -13.53
CA ARG A 753 33.82 -59.24 -14.38
C ARG A 753 34.72 -60.16 -15.24
N ARG A 754 34.38 -61.45 -15.30
CA ARG A 754 35.05 -62.48 -16.09
C ARG A 754 34.21 -62.85 -17.31
N THR A 755 34.72 -62.55 -18.50
CA THR A 755 34.11 -62.93 -19.79
C THR A 755 33.88 -64.45 -19.86
N GLY A 756 32.70 -64.87 -20.30
CA GLY A 756 32.30 -66.27 -20.42
C GLY A 756 31.89 -66.94 -19.09
N VAL A 757 31.87 -66.19 -17.98
CA VAL A 757 31.47 -66.68 -16.64
C VAL A 757 30.43 -65.77 -16.01
N ASP A 758 30.63 -64.45 -16.09
CA ASP A 758 29.75 -63.44 -15.50
C ASP A 758 28.83 -62.77 -16.54
N ASP A 759 28.70 -63.34 -17.74
CA ASP A 759 28.00 -62.70 -18.85
C ASP A 759 26.49 -62.51 -18.57
N ASP A 760 25.90 -63.40 -17.76
CA ASP A 760 24.51 -63.28 -17.27
C ASP A 760 24.33 -62.29 -16.09
N THR A 761 25.42 -61.77 -15.50
CA THR A 761 25.32 -60.81 -14.39
C THR A 761 25.02 -59.40 -14.94
N PRO A 762 23.87 -58.79 -14.64
CA PRO A 762 23.52 -57.49 -15.23
C PRO A 762 24.48 -56.38 -14.79
N THR A 763 24.60 -55.35 -15.64
CA THR A 763 25.26 -54.08 -15.31
C THR A 763 24.33 -53.18 -14.48
N TYR A 764 24.85 -52.10 -13.89
CA TYR A 764 24.05 -51.30 -12.94
C TYR A 764 22.94 -50.48 -13.61
N ASP A 765 23.21 -49.93 -14.79
CA ASP A 765 22.19 -49.36 -15.70
C ASP A 765 21.11 -50.38 -16.05
N TYR A 766 21.47 -51.61 -16.43
CA TYR A 766 20.51 -52.67 -16.74
C TYR A 766 19.62 -53.01 -15.54
N LEU A 767 20.18 -53.10 -14.33
CA LEU A 767 19.41 -53.30 -13.09
C LEU A 767 18.41 -52.16 -12.81
N LEU A 768 18.71 -50.93 -13.23
CA LEU A 768 17.78 -49.81 -13.13
C LEU A 768 16.70 -49.87 -14.23
N MET A 769 17.08 -50.20 -15.47
CA MET A 769 16.14 -50.41 -16.58
C MET A 769 15.16 -51.56 -16.30
N GLU A 770 15.62 -52.66 -15.71
CA GLU A 770 14.78 -53.78 -15.30
C GLU A 770 13.76 -53.36 -14.23
N LYS A 771 14.19 -52.60 -13.21
CA LYS A 771 13.29 -52.04 -12.20
C LYS A 771 12.19 -51.14 -12.80
N ILE A 772 12.53 -50.33 -13.82
CA ILE A 772 11.55 -49.48 -14.53
C ILE A 772 10.55 -50.34 -15.30
N LYS A 773 11.01 -51.39 -16.00
CA LYS A 773 10.12 -52.35 -16.68
C LYS A 773 9.16 -53.05 -15.70
N ILE A 774 9.66 -53.45 -14.53
CA ILE A 774 8.85 -54.07 -13.48
C ILE A 774 7.82 -53.07 -12.93
N SER A 775 8.21 -51.83 -12.62
CA SER A 775 7.27 -50.83 -12.09
C SER A 775 6.17 -50.46 -13.08
N ASN A 776 6.48 -50.41 -14.37
CA ASN A 776 5.49 -50.08 -15.42
C ASN A 776 4.49 -51.21 -15.68
N ASN A 777 4.83 -52.45 -15.31
CA ASN A 777 3.93 -53.61 -15.40
C ASN A 777 3.02 -53.77 -14.16
N ILE A 778 3.23 -52.99 -13.11
CA ILE A 778 2.36 -52.97 -11.92
C ILE A 778 1.41 -51.79 -12.06
N VAL A 779 0.14 -52.06 -12.39
CA VAL A 779 -0.92 -51.05 -12.35
C VAL A 779 -1.14 -50.64 -10.89
N VAL A 780 -0.61 -49.48 -10.52
CA VAL A 780 -0.88 -48.86 -9.21
C VAL A 780 -2.19 -48.07 -9.33
N GLU A 781 -3.18 -48.42 -8.51
CA GLU A 781 -4.40 -47.61 -8.40
C GLU A 781 -4.01 -46.17 -7.99
N PRO A 782 -4.59 -45.14 -8.63
CA PRO A 782 -4.25 -43.76 -8.29
C PRO A 782 -4.60 -43.47 -6.83
N SER A 783 -3.65 -42.91 -6.10
CA SER A 783 -3.90 -42.33 -4.78
C SER A 783 -5.10 -41.38 -4.88
N PRO A 784 -6.08 -41.44 -3.95
CA PRO A 784 -7.19 -40.49 -3.97
C PRO A 784 -6.64 -39.07 -3.85
N PRO A 785 -7.23 -38.08 -4.55
CA PRO A 785 -6.82 -36.69 -4.41
C PRO A 785 -6.90 -36.27 -2.93
N PRO A 786 -5.97 -35.43 -2.44
CA PRO A 786 -6.06 -34.90 -1.09
C PRO A 786 -7.42 -34.23 -0.93
N GLN A 787 -8.20 -34.67 0.05
CA GLN A 787 -9.54 -34.11 0.23
C GLN A 787 -9.42 -32.62 0.56
N PRO A 788 -10.23 -31.75 -0.08
CA PRO A 788 -10.20 -30.33 0.23
C PRO A 788 -10.48 -30.13 1.71
N ILE A 789 -9.72 -29.24 2.33
CA ILE A 789 -9.98 -28.80 3.70
C ILE A 789 -11.42 -28.30 3.72
N GLN A 790 -12.29 -28.95 4.51
CA GLN A 790 -13.61 -28.41 4.78
C GLN A 790 -13.42 -27.03 5.40
N TYR A 791 -13.82 -25.99 4.66
CA TYR A 791 -13.99 -24.67 5.24
C TYR A 791 -14.91 -24.83 6.44
N LYS A 792 -14.37 -24.66 7.65
CA LYS A 792 -15.21 -24.31 8.78
C LYS A 792 -15.84 -22.97 8.43
N HIS A 793 -17.12 -22.98 8.11
CA HIS A 793 -17.91 -21.76 8.26
C HIS A 793 -17.61 -21.21 9.65
N PRO A 794 -17.38 -19.89 9.80
CA PRO A 794 -17.22 -19.31 11.11
C PRO A 794 -18.45 -19.69 11.95
N GLU A 795 -18.22 -20.18 13.17
CA GLU A 795 -19.32 -20.43 14.09
C GLU A 795 -20.14 -19.14 14.23
N PRO A 796 -21.48 -19.21 14.19
CA PRO A 796 -22.30 -18.02 14.29
C PRO A 796 -21.98 -17.31 15.60
N SER A 797 -21.67 -16.01 15.49
CA SER A 797 -21.39 -15.14 16.63
C SER A 797 -22.47 -15.32 17.72
N PRO A 798 -22.10 -15.44 19.00
CA PRO A 798 -23.07 -15.58 20.10
C PRO A 798 -23.85 -14.28 20.40
N TYR A 799 -23.78 -13.29 19.51
CA TYR A 799 -24.50 -12.01 19.61
C TYR A 799 -25.59 -11.92 18.52
N PRO A 800 -26.85 -11.63 18.89
CA PRO A 800 -27.94 -11.54 17.93
C PRO A 800 -27.76 -10.34 17.00
N SER A 801 -28.00 -10.55 15.70
CA SER A 801 -28.09 -9.47 14.72
C SER A 801 -29.36 -8.65 14.94
N PRO A 802 -29.31 -7.30 14.86
CA PRO A 802 -30.50 -6.47 14.94
C PRO A 802 -31.38 -6.59 13.69
N GLU A 803 -32.70 -6.54 13.88
CA GLU A 803 -33.70 -6.63 12.83
C GLU A 803 -33.65 -5.44 11.85
N PRO A 804 -34.04 -5.61 10.57
CA PRO A 804 -34.19 -4.52 9.63
C PRO A 804 -35.43 -3.66 9.96
N SER A 805 -35.28 -2.34 9.97
CA SER A 805 -36.41 -1.43 10.12
C SER A 805 -37.25 -1.31 8.83
N PRO A 806 -38.56 -1.09 8.93
CA PRO A 806 -39.44 -1.08 7.76
C PRO A 806 -39.62 0.34 7.21
N PHE A 807 -39.51 0.51 5.89
CA PHE A 807 -40.40 1.39 5.12
C PHE A 807 -40.46 0.96 3.65
N GLU A 808 -41.67 0.62 3.22
CA GLU A 808 -42.07 0.44 1.83
C GLU A 808 -42.12 1.81 1.08
N ASN A 809 -42.46 1.97 -0.21
CA ASN A 809 -43.02 1.05 -1.21
C ASN A 809 -42.79 1.61 -2.64
N SER A 810 -43.25 0.86 -3.65
CA SER A 810 -43.58 1.30 -5.03
C SER A 810 -42.45 1.86 -5.93
N ASP A 811 -42.40 1.58 -7.23
CA ASP A 811 -43.46 1.03 -8.09
C ASP A 811 -43.04 -0.13 -9.00
N ARG A 812 -44.05 -0.92 -9.38
CA ARG A 812 -43.91 -2.08 -10.28
C ARG A 812 -44.08 -1.62 -11.73
N HIS A 813 -43.40 -2.27 -12.66
CA HIS A 813 -44.15 -2.91 -13.73
C HIS A 813 -43.50 -4.22 -14.19
N THR A 814 -44.22 -5.30 -13.93
CA THR A 814 -43.98 -6.64 -14.46
C THR A 814 -44.42 -6.73 -15.91
N GLN A 815 -43.73 -7.55 -16.71
CA GLN A 815 -44.40 -8.66 -17.40
C GLN A 815 -43.39 -9.74 -17.84
N ASN A 816 -43.60 -10.95 -17.34
CA ASN A 816 -43.01 -12.19 -17.86
C ASN A 816 -43.66 -12.54 -19.20
N VAL A 817 -42.92 -13.16 -20.12
CA VAL A 817 -43.41 -14.27 -20.95
C VAL A 817 -42.27 -15.27 -21.18
N ASP A 818 -42.43 -16.51 -20.72
CA ASP A 818 -41.65 -17.67 -21.16
C ASP A 818 -41.96 -18.02 -22.63
N GLN A 819 -40.99 -18.55 -23.40
CA GLN A 819 -41.14 -19.84 -24.10
C GLN A 819 -39.92 -20.30 -24.93
N THR A 820 -39.37 -21.44 -24.51
CA THR A 820 -38.96 -22.63 -25.29
C THR A 820 -38.75 -22.60 -26.82
N VAL A 821 -37.55 -23.04 -27.23
CA VAL A 821 -37.22 -24.15 -28.16
C VAL A 821 -37.85 -24.23 -29.57
N GLY A 822 -36.98 -24.29 -30.60
CA GLY A 822 -37.23 -24.87 -31.94
C GLY A 822 -36.29 -24.30 -33.02
N THR A 823 -35.15 -24.94 -33.37
CA THR A 823 -34.93 -25.99 -34.41
C THR A 823 -35.05 -25.57 -35.88
N GLU A 824 -33.92 -25.73 -36.60
CA GLU A 824 -33.78 -26.01 -38.06
C GLU A 824 -34.26 -24.95 -39.09
N ALA A 825 -33.75 -24.87 -40.34
CA ALA A 825 -32.47 -25.25 -40.97
C ALA A 825 -32.44 -24.69 -42.43
N LYS A 826 -31.27 -24.75 -43.11
CA LYS A 826 -31.08 -24.64 -44.59
C LYS A 826 -31.35 -23.27 -45.26
N SER A 827 -30.83 -22.96 -46.46
CA SER A 827 -29.58 -23.30 -47.20
C SER A 827 -29.52 -22.46 -48.50
N GLU A 828 -28.38 -22.49 -49.21
CA GLU A 828 -28.16 -21.93 -50.59
C GLU A 828 -28.06 -20.39 -50.69
N GLY A 829 -27.18 -19.79 -51.52
CA GLY A 829 -26.07 -20.34 -52.33
C GLY A 829 -25.62 -19.38 -53.46
N LEU A 830 -24.40 -19.57 -53.98
CA LEU A 830 -23.89 -19.04 -55.28
C LEU A 830 -23.60 -17.50 -55.34
N ASN A 831 -22.61 -16.95 -56.08
CA ASN A 831 -21.44 -17.54 -56.76
C ASN A 831 -20.32 -16.50 -57.07
N THR A 832 -19.07 -16.99 -57.17
CA THR A 832 -17.93 -16.60 -58.06
C THR A 832 -17.80 -15.21 -58.72
N GLU A 833 -16.60 -14.59 -58.62
CA GLU A 833 -15.56 -14.44 -59.70
C GLU A 833 -14.34 -13.68 -59.10
N TYR A 834 -13.12 -14.25 -59.04
CA TYR A 834 -12.07 -14.31 -60.07
C TYR A 834 -11.65 -12.97 -60.71
N VAL A 835 -10.40 -12.55 -60.46
CA VAL A 835 -9.34 -12.30 -61.48
C VAL A 835 -8.00 -12.01 -60.76
N SER A 836 -6.90 -12.38 -61.42
CA SER A 836 -5.52 -12.43 -60.94
C SER A 836 -4.61 -11.36 -61.58
N GLU A 837 -3.32 -11.36 -61.20
CA GLU A 837 -2.18 -10.74 -61.91
C GLU A 837 -2.07 -9.19 -61.81
N HIS A 838 -0.89 -8.54 -61.85
CA HIS A 838 0.46 -9.00 -62.24
C HIS A 838 1.61 -8.39 -61.40
N THR A 839 2.75 -9.06 -61.46
CA THR A 839 4.11 -8.62 -61.05
C THR A 839 4.71 -7.48 -61.90
N GLN A 840 5.53 -6.62 -61.29
CA GLN A 840 6.89 -6.17 -61.72
C GLN A 840 7.43 -5.16 -60.67
N ASN A 841 8.55 -5.29 -59.94
CA ASN A 841 9.91 -5.86 -60.11
C ASN A 841 10.97 -4.82 -60.54
N LYS A 842 12.11 -4.83 -59.81
CA LYS A 842 13.47 -4.28 -60.07
C LYS A 842 13.91 -2.86 -59.63
N ASN A 843 15.00 -2.89 -58.84
CA ASN A 843 16.27 -2.14 -59.01
C ASN A 843 16.31 -0.63 -58.61
N THR A 844 17.41 -0.04 -58.11
CA THR A 844 18.78 -0.51 -57.76
C THR A 844 19.54 0.50 -56.89
N GLY A 845 20.56 0.03 -56.16
CA GLY A 845 21.83 0.76 -55.87
C GLY A 845 22.02 1.12 -54.39
N ASP A 846 22.88 0.45 -53.62
CA ASP A 846 24.37 0.45 -53.60
C ASP A 846 25.01 1.82 -53.30
N GLY A 847 25.87 1.87 -52.27
CA GLY A 847 26.61 3.08 -51.86
C GLY A 847 27.26 3.00 -50.48
N SER A 848 28.35 2.25 -50.34
CA SER A 848 29.20 2.15 -49.14
C SER A 848 29.92 3.46 -48.80
N GLY A 849 30.41 3.64 -47.55
CA GLY A 849 31.37 4.71 -47.26
C GLY A 849 31.67 4.98 -45.77
N ASP A 850 32.78 4.42 -45.30
CA ASP A 850 33.45 4.68 -44.01
C ASP A 850 33.80 6.17 -43.78
N GLY A 851 34.11 6.56 -42.53
CA GLY A 851 34.80 7.85 -42.31
C GLY A 851 34.85 8.37 -40.87
N SER A 852 35.77 7.85 -40.05
CA SER A 852 36.14 8.39 -38.74
C SER A 852 36.79 9.79 -38.80
N GLY A 853 36.74 10.55 -37.70
CA GLY A 853 37.91 11.35 -37.28
C GLY A 853 37.69 12.82 -36.86
N ASP A 854 37.81 13.04 -35.55
CA ASP A 854 38.53 14.14 -34.85
C ASP A 854 38.30 15.64 -35.12
N GLY A 855 38.59 16.42 -34.06
CA GLY A 855 38.90 17.86 -34.13
C GLY A 855 37.78 18.78 -33.60
N SER A 856 37.63 19.06 -32.29
CA SER A 856 38.50 19.84 -31.38
C SER A 856 38.24 21.36 -31.37
N GLU A 857 38.17 21.92 -30.15
CA GLU A 857 38.45 23.33 -29.78
C GLU A 857 37.43 24.46 -30.09
N SER A 858 36.48 24.61 -29.16
CA SER A 858 36.31 25.78 -28.27
C SER A 858 36.49 27.25 -28.74
N LEU A 859 35.38 28.01 -28.65
CA LEU A 859 35.26 29.41 -28.14
C LEU A 859 35.97 30.55 -28.94
N PRO A 860 35.74 31.84 -28.62
CA PRO A 860 34.60 32.55 -27.97
C PRO A 860 33.84 33.41 -29.03
N GLY A 861 32.86 34.28 -28.81
CA GLY A 861 32.29 34.98 -27.65
C GLY A 861 32.10 36.49 -27.98
N MET A 862 31.13 37.17 -27.34
CA MET A 862 30.76 38.61 -27.53
C MET A 862 30.21 38.99 -28.92
N GLY A 863 29.25 39.93 -29.06
CA GLY A 863 28.45 40.64 -28.06
C GLY A 863 27.62 41.78 -28.69
N LEU A 864 26.52 42.15 -28.03
CA LEU A 864 25.82 43.47 -28.04
C LEU A 864 25.60 44.21 -29.38
N THR A 865 24.33 44.53 -29.69
CA THR A 865 23.83 45.93 -29.70
C THR A 865 22.30 46.01 -29.79
N GLU A 866 21.77 47.17 -29.39
CA GLU A 866 20.35 47.52 -29.21
C GLU A 866 19.67 47.97 -30.52
N GLY A 867 18.34 48.15 -30.52
CA GLY A 867 17.65 48.94 -31.56
C GLY A 867 16.15 48.66 -31.72
N ASP A 868 15.30 49.54 -31.19
CA ASP A 868 13.84 49.52 -31.38
C ASP A 868 13.40 49.80 -32.83
N GLY A 869 12.19 49.34 -33.19
CA GLY A 869 11.60 49.67 -34.49
C GLY A 869 10.23 49.05 -34.77
N SER A 870 9.16 49.55 -34.15
CA SER A 870 7.79 49.14 -34.45
C SER A 870 7.20 49.87 -35.66
N SER A 871 6.55 49.14 -36.57
CA SER A 871 5.32 49.61 -37.23
C SER A 871 4.58 48.42 -37.86
N ALA A 872 3.25 48.50 -37.91
CA ALA A 872 2.37 47.47 -38.44
C ALA A 872 1.41 48.07 -39.48
N THR A 873 1.16 47.31 -40.55
CA THR A 873 0.05 47.44 -41.52
C THR A 873 0.09 46.17 -42.38
N SER A 874 -1.01 45.60 -42.87
CA SER A 874 -2.43 45.86 -42.61
C SER A 874 -3.25 44.64 -43.07
N THR A 875 -4.35 44.36 -42.38
CA THR A 875 -5.32 43.31 -42.76
C THR A 875 -6.51 43.93 -43.49
N GLU A 876 -6.94 43.36 -44.61
CA GLU A 876 -8.32 43.47 -45.10
C GLU A 876 -8.85 42.04 -45.27
N LEU A 877 -9.83 41.57 -44.48
CA LEU A 877 -11.26 41.93 -44.46
C LEU A 877 -12.02 41.45 -45.70
N LEU A 878 -12.55 40.23 -45.60
CA LEU A 878 -13.89 39.94 -46.11
C LEU A 878 -14.83 39.92 -44.90
N SER A 879 -15.67 40.95 -44.82
CA SER A 879 -16.64 41.14 -43.75
C SER A 879 -17.95 40.43 -44.08
N ASP A 880 -18.54 39.81 -43.06
CA ASP A 880 -19.99 39.68 -43.01
C ASP A 880 -20.51 40.32 -41.70
N ARG A 881 -21.73 40.84 -41.76
CA ARG A 881 -22.14 41.98 -40.92
C ARG A 881 -22.37 41.63 -39.45
N VAL A 882 -21.72 42.38 -38.56
CA VAL A 882 -22.14 42.52 -37.16
C VAL A 882 -23.46 43.30 -37.10
N SER A 883 -24.59 42.59 -37.01
CA SER A 883 -25.87 43.20 -36.62
C SER A 883 -25.93 43.41 -35.11
N HIS A 884 -26.55 44.51 -34.68
CA HIS A 884 -26.39 45.02 -33.32
C HIS A 884 -26.91 44.07 -32.25
N GLY A 885 -26.14 43.95 -31.17
CA GLY A 885 -26.55 43.21 -29.97
C GLY A 885 -26.46 41.69 -30.08
N PHE A 886 -26.00 41.08 -31.18
CA PHE A 886 -25.70 39.65 -31.17
C PHE A 886 -24.57 39.27 -32.13
N THR A 887 -23.74 38.30 -31.72
CA THR A 887 -22.72 37.70 -32.59
C THR A 887 -22.73 36.19 -32.45
N THR A 888 -22.56 35.45 -33.55
CA THR A 888 -22.61 33.98 -33.54
C THR A 888 -21.39 33.40 -34.24
N ILE A 889 -20.66 32.51 -33.56
CA ILE A 889 -19.41 31.90 -34.03
C ILE A 889 -19.46 30.41 -33.76
N ARG A 890 -19.15 29.58 -34.76
CA ARG A 890 -19.02 28.13 -34.58
C ARG A 890 -17.62 27.81 -34.06
N PHE A 891 -17.56 27.02 -32.99
CA PHE A 891 -16.33 26.52 -32.39
C PHE A 891 -16.30 25.00 -32.46
N ILE A 892 -15.10 24.42 -32.42
CA ILE A 892 -14.92 22.98 -32.22
C ILE A 892 -14.43 22.80 -30.80
N SER A 893 -15.16 22.02 -30.00
CA SER A 893 -14.85 21.72 -28.60
C SER A 893 -14.51 20.24 -28.44
N PRO A 894 -13.95 19.81 -27.30
CA PRO A 894 -13.72 18.39 -27.00
C PRO A 894 -14.97 17.50 -27.06
N ILE A 895 -16.17 18.06 -26.84
CA ILE A 895 -17.46 17.35 -26.92
C ILE A 895 -18.13 17.47 -28.30
N GLY A 896 -17.38 17.90 -29.32
CA GLY A 896 -17.88 18.13 -30.68
C GLY A 896 -18.08 19.61 -31.03
N PRO A 897 -18.67 19.91 -32.20
CA PRO A 897 -18.93 21.27 -32.64
C PRO A 897 -19.99 21.95 -31.78
N VAL A 898 -19.80 23.24 -31.50
CA VAL A 898 -20.73 24.05 -30.70
C VAL A 898 -20.87 25.45 -31.29
N MET A 899 -22.07 26.02 -31.19
CA MET A 899 -22.39 27.36 -31.65
C MET A 899 -22.35 28.34 -30.48
N GLY A 900 -21.34 29.20 -30.45
CA GLY A 900 -21.26 30.30 -29.50
C GLY A 900 -22.14 31.46 -29.97
N LYS A 901 -23.06 31.93 -29.12
CA LYS A 901 -23.96 33.06 -29.34
C LYS A 901 -23.72 34.09 -28.23
N ALA A 902 -23.24 35.27 -28.59
CA ALA A 902 -23.29 36.45 -27.72
C ALA A 902 -24.60 37.20 -27.97
N SER A 903 -25.28 37.65 -26.93
CA SER A 903 -26.46 38.51 -26.97
C SER A 903 -26.35 39.62 -25.93
N LEU A 904 -26.58 40.86 -26.35
CA LEU A 904 -26.65 42.05 -25.50
C LEU A 904 -28.07 42.12 -24.91
N GLU A 905 -28.15 42.02 -23.59
CA GLU A 905 -29.39 42.14 -22.85
C GLU A 905 -29.79 43.62 -22.68
N ILE A 906 -31.06 43.85 -22.32
CA ILE A 906 -31.67 45.18 -22.27
C ILE A 906 -31.03 46.06 -21.16
N ASP A 907 -30.44 45.45 -20.14
CA ASP A 907 -29.71 46.15 -19.06
C ASP A 907 -28.28 46.57 -19.44
N GLY A 908 -27.84 46.27 -20.67
CA GLY A 908 -26.50 46.57 -21.17
C GLY A 908 -25.45 45.49 -20.90
N SER A 909 -25.80 44.41 -20.20
CA SER A 909 -24.93 43.25 -20.01
C SER A 909 -24.91 42.32 -21.24
N TRP A 910 -23.80 41.63 -21.47
CA TRP A 910 -23.68 40.66 -22.54
C TRP A 910 -23.78 39.23 -22.00
N THR A 911 -24.78 38.48 -22.47
CA THR A 911 -24.91 37.03 -22.27
C THR A 911 -24.15 36.29 -23.37
N PHE A 912 -23.27 35.36 -23.00
CA PHE A 912 -22.55 34.47 -23.90
C PHE A 912 -23.00 33.03 -23.64
N ARG A 913 -23.55 32.36 -24.65
CA ARG A 913 -24.02 30.97 -24.59
C ARG A 913 -23.28 30.10 -25.60
N PHE A 914 -22.90 28.88 -25.21
CA PHE A 914 -22.45 27.85 -26.14
C PHE A 914 -23.52 26.76 -26.23
N VAL A 915 -23.92 26.45 -27.45
CA VAL A 915 -25.04 25.55 -27.76
C VAL A 915 -24.51 24.36 -28.57
N SER A 916 -24.90 23.13 -28.21
CA SER A 916 -24.53 21.90 -28.92
C SER A 916 -25.27 21.77 -30.26
N GLU A 917 -24.88 20.80 -31.09
CA GLU A 917 -25.61 20.49 -32.33
C GLU A 917 -27.02 19.93 -32.10
N LYS A 918 -27.38 19.59 -30.85
CA LYS A 918 -28.73 19.22 -30.41
C LYS A 918 -29.55 20.42 -29.87
N GLU A 919 -29.07 21.64 -30.08
CA GLU A 919 -29.62 22.90 -29.56
C GLU A 919 -29.61 23.07 -28.02
N GLU A 920 -28.93 22.19 -27.28
CA GLU A 920 -28.80 22.29 -25.82
C GLU A 920 -27.71 23.30 -25.41
N THR A 921 -28.00 24.19 -24.46
CA THR A 921 -27.01 25.15 -23.94
C THR A 921 -26.08 24.45 -22.95
N VAL A 922 -24.83 24.21 -23.37
CA VAL A 922 -23.80 23.51 -22.59
C VAL A 922 -22.98 24.44 -21.68
N PHE A 923 -23.06 25.76 -21.91
CA PHE A 923 -22.50 26.79 -21.03
C PHE A 923 -23.16 28.14 -21.27
N SER A 924 -23.29 28.95 -20.21
CA SER A 924 -23.71 30.34 -20.27
C SER A 924 -22.94 31.21 -19.27
N SER A 925 -22.52 32.41 -19.67
CA SER A 925 -21.99 33.43 -18.77
C SER A 925 -22.52 34.81 -19.13
N VAL A 926 -22.74 35.67 -18.13
CA VAL A 926 -23.13 37.08 -18.31
C VAL A 926 -21.96 37.97 -17.92
N VAL A 927 -21.67 39.00 -18.71
CA VAL A 927 -20.59 39.97 -18.47
C VAL A 927 -21.15 41.38 -18.62
N ASN A 928 -21.09 42.17 -17.55
CA ASN A 928 -21.80 43.45 -17.46
C ASN A 928 -21.41 44.48 -18.54
N GLN A 929 -20.18 44.42 -19.07
CA GLN A 929 -19.75 45.19 -20.24
C GLN A 929 -18.72 44.39 -21.05
N ALA A 930 -18.88 44.34 -22.38
CA ALA A 930 -17.89 43.79 -23.31
C ALA A 930 -17.62 44.82 -24.42
N VAL A 931 -16.36 45.21 -24.60
CA VAL A 931 -15.93 46.21 -25.60
C VAL A 931 -15.97 45.64 -27.03
N ASP A 932 -15.76 44.33 -27.15
CA ASP A 932 -15.83 43.56 -28.39
C ASP A 932 -16.46 42.20 -28.06
N ALA A 933 -17.69 41.99 -28.54
CA ALA A 933 -18.47 40.79 -28.25
C ALA A 933 -17.91 39.53 -28.92
N GLU A 934 -17.22 39.63 -30.06
CA GLU A 934 -16.57 38.47 -30.67
C GLU A 934 -15.31 38.08 -29.88
N LYS A 935 -14.48 39.05 -29.54
CA LYS A 935 -13.27 38.82 -28.76
C LYS A 935 -13.59 38.26 -27.37
N GLU A 936 -14.64 38.77 -26.72
CA GLU A 936 -15.07 38.22 -25.43
C GLU A 936 -15.79 36.87 -25.57
N LEU A 937 -16.58 36.61 -26.63
CA LEU A 937 -17.12 35.27 -26.90
C LEU A 937 -15.99 34.23 -27.07
N ARG A 938 -14.91 34.58 -27.79
CA ARG A 938 -13.71 33.74 -27.92
C ARG A 938 -12.94 33.57 -26.60
N SER A 939 -12.95 34.58 -25.73
CA SER A 939 -12.39 34.55 -24.37
C SER A 939 -13.18 33.60 -23.46
N GLN A 940 -14.51 33.74 -23.45
CA GLN A 940 -15.43 32.89 -22.69
C GLN A 940 -15.40 31.43 -23.16
N PHE A 941 -15.28 31.17 -24.47
CA PHE A 941 -15.07 29.81 -24.99
C PHE A 941 -13.81 29.17 -24.39
N LYS A 942 -12.68 29.90 -24.37
CA LYS A 942 -11.43 29.41 -23.76
C LYS A 942 -11.53 29.22 -22.24
N LYS A 943 -12.33 30.01 -21.54
CA LYS A 943 -12.61 29.84 -20.10
C LYS A 943 -13.45 28.58 -19.85
N TRP A 944 -14.55 28.42 -20.59
CA TRP A 944 -15.44 27.25 -20.46
C TRP A 944 -14.75 25.94 -20.84
N VAL A 945 -14.01 25.90 -21.96
CA VAL A 945 -13.21 24.71 -22.32
C VAL A 945 -12.24 24.32 -21.19
N LYS A 946 -11.70 25.31 -20.47
CA LYS A 946 -10.89 25.10 -19.26
C LYS A 946 -11.68 24.65 -18.03
N THR A 947 -12.99 24.80 -17.96
CA THR A 947 -13.80 24.23 -16.86
C THR A 947 -14.29 22.82 -17.17
N LEU A 948 -14.29 22.38 -18.43
CA LEU A 948 -14.66 21.01 -18.80
C LEU A 948 -13.74 19.99 -18.12
N ARG A 949 -14.36 19.03 -17.41
CA ARG A 949 -13.74 17.86 -16.78
C ARG A 949 -14.23 16.62 -17.51
N PHE A 950 -13.31 15.83 -18.06
CA PHE A 950 -13.60 14.62 -18.80
C PHE A 950 -13.23 13.37 -18.06
N LYS A 951 -13.73 12.29 -18.63
CA LYS A 951 -13.61 10.96 -18.11
C LYS A 951 -12.68 10.17 -19.09
N VAL A 952 -11.55 9.54 -18.68
CA VAL A 952 -10.69 8.63 -19.51
C VAL A 952 -10.25 7.21 -18.89
N SER A 953 -11.09 6.15 -18.83
CA SER A 953 -10.90 4.87 -18.07
C SER A 953 -10.33 3.70 -18.86
N HIS A 954 -10.29 3.83 -20.18
CA HIS A 954 -9.43 3.01 -21.01
C HIS A 954 -8.94 3.88 -22.16
N ILE A 955 -7.66 3.72 -22.50
CA ILE A 955 -7.06 4.34 -23.68
C ILE A 955 -6.77 3.21 -24.64
N THR A 956 -7.78 2.86 -25.43
CA THR A 956 -7.64 1.91 -26.52
C THR A 956 -7.00 2.56 -27.73
N VAL A 957 -6.40 1.70 -28.53
CA VAL A 957 -5.64 1.99 -29.75
C VAL A 957 -6.55 2.31 -30.96
N GLU A 958 -7.80 2.74 -30.70
CA GLU A 958 -8.67 3.48 -31.65
C GLU A 958 -9.34 4.75 -31.07
N GLY A 959 -9.19 5.03 -29.77
CA GLY A 959 -9.95 6.08 -29.06
C GLY A 959 -10.46 5.66 -27.68
N TYR A 960 -11.14 6.57 -26.96
CA TYR A 960 -11.22 6.59 -25.49
C TYR A 960 -12.48 5.96 -24.86
N VAL A 961 -12.34 5.47 -23.61
CA VAL A 961 -13.40 5.18 -22.61
C VAL A 961 -13.09 5.96 -21.30
N GLU A 962 -13.87 5.96 -20.20
CA GLU A 962 -14.08 7.08 -19.21
C GLU A 962 -13.74 6.98 -17.63
N THR A 963 -12.65 7.63 -17.07
CA THR A 963 -12.19 7.94 -15.65
C THR A 963 -12.20 9.46 -15.26
N GLU A 964 -12.81 9.86 -14.14
CA GLU A 964 -12.99 11.29 -13.78
C GLU A 964 -11.72 12.19 -13.73
N ASN A 965 -11.83 13.39 -14.35
CA ASN A 965 -11.15 14.68 -14.07
C ASN A 965 -10.08 15.23 -15.07
N CYS A 966 -10.11 14.90 -16.36
CA CYS A 966 -9.21 15.50 -17.36
C CYS A 966 -9.66 16.91 -17.80
N GLN A 967 -8.77 17.92 -17.83
CA GLN A 967 -9.13 19.33 -18.13
C GLN A 967 -8.68 19.75 -19.54
N CYS A 968 -9.51 20.30 -20.41
CA CYS A 968 -9.00 20.85 -21.68
C CYS A 968 -8.34 22.22 -21.45
N VAL A 969 -7.11 22.46 -21.89
CA VAL A 969 -6.36 23.70 -21.55
C VAL A 969 -5.96 24.58 -22.73
N GLU A 970 -5.95 24.04 -23.95
CA GLU A 970 -5.56 24.78 -25.16
C GLU A 970 -6.28 24.19 -26.39
N ILE A 971 -6.69 25.04 -27.32
CA ILE A 971 -7.22 24.63 -28.62
C ILE A 971 -6.51 25.46 -29.69
N LYS A 972 -5.90 24.79 -30.67
CA LYS A 972 -5.30 25.41 -31.85
C LYS A 972 -6.18 25.12 -33.05
N SER A 973 -7.03 26.09 -33.42
CA SER A 973 -7.82 26.05 -34.64
C SER A 973 -6.92 26.33 -35.84
N HIS A 974 -6.75 25.35 -36.71
CA HIS A 974 -6.14 25.55 -38.02
C HIS A 974 -7.21 26.02 -39.02
N HIS A 975 -6.80 26.61 -40.14
CA HIS A 975 -7.72 27.12 -41.17
C HIS A 975 -8.59 26.03 -41.83
N VAL A 976 -8.24 24.76 -41.63
CA VAL A 976 -8.97 23.57 -42.11
C VAL A 976 -9.52 22.81 -40.89
N PRO A 977 -10.86 22.63 -40.75
CA PRO A 977 -11.47 22.06 -39.54
C PRO A 977 -10.91 20.68 -39.13
N SER A 978 -10.65 19.81 -40.11
CA SER A 978 -10.16 18.43 -39.95
C SER A 978 -8.68 18.30 -39.55
N ARG A 979 -8.03 19.40 -39.16
CA ARG A 979 -6.66 19.42 -38.60
C ARG A 979 -6.55 20.19 -37.29
N SER A 980 -7.67 20.42 -36.61
CA SER A 980 -7.69 21.09 -35.30
C SER A 980 -7.00 20.23 -34.24
N SER A 981 -6.24 20.86 -33.33
CA SER A 981 -5.59 20.15 -32.22
C SER A 981 -5.98 20.71 -30.84
N PHE A 982 -6.16 19.78 -29.90
CA PHE A 982 -6.70 20.01 -28.56
C PHE A 982 -5.69 19.55 -27.53
N THR A 983 -5.33 20.40 -26.58
CA THR A 983 -4.38 20.06 -25.52
C THR A 983 -5.11 19.90 -24.20
N PHE A 984 -5.11 18.70 -23.66
CA PHE A 984 -5.70 18.35 -22.36
C PHE A 984 -4.62 18.31 -21.29
N LYS A 985 -4.92 18.83 -20.10
CA LYS A 985 -4.11 18.75 -18.90
C LYS A 985 -4.73 17.70 -18.00
N LEU A 986 -4.00 16.59 -17.84
CA LEU A 986 -4.36 15.52 -16.92
C LEU A 986 -4.14 15.98 -15.45
N PRO A 987 -4.71 15.30 -14.45
CA PRO A 987 -4.23 15.36 -13.07
C PRO A 987 -2.70 15.17 -13.02
N GLY A 988 -1.99 15.92 -12.17
CA GLY A 988 -0.52 16.02 -12.22
C GLY A 988 0.03 17.00 -13.28
N GLY A 989 -0.83 17.58 -14.12
CA GLY A 989 -0.50 18.76 -14.92
C GLY A 989 0.19 18.52 -16.27
N LYS A 990 0.42 17.25 -16.63
CA LYS A 990 0.93 16.81 -17.93
C LYS A 990 -0.04 17.25 -19.04
N LYS A 991 0.47 17.93 -20.08
CA LYS A 991 -0.29 18.36 -21.26
C LYS A 991 -0.18 17.29 -22.35
N VAL A 992 -1.30 16.71 -22.78
CA VAL A 992 -1.44 15.77 -23.91
C VAL A 992 -2.13 16.50 -25.06
N GLN A 993 -1.52 16.51 -26.25
CA GLN A 993 -2.09 17.16 -27.43
C GLN A 993 -2.64 16.12 -28.41
N VAL A 994 -3.93 16.23 -28.71
CA VAL A 994 -4.72 15.33 -29.54
C VAL A 994 -5.04 16.03 -30.85
N PHE A 995 -4.80 15.38 -31.99
CA PHE A 995 -5.06 15.89 -33.33
C PHE A 995 -6.29 15.18 -33.90
N GLY A 996 -7.34 15.92 -34.24
CA GLY A 996 -8.54 15.32 -34.83
C GLY A 996 -8.39 15.07 -36.34
N MET A 997 -9.05 14.08 -36.95
CA MET A 997 -9.71 12.90 -36.36
C MET A 997 -9.97 11.86 -37.45
N LYS A 998 -9.36 10.68 -37.34
CA LYS A 998 -9.82 9.38 -37.85
C LYS A 998 -8.87 8.32 -37.27
N ASP A 999 -9.43 7.49 -36.39
CA ASP A 999 -8.92 6.19 -35.93
C ASP A 999 -7.57 6.26 -35.16
N PHE A 1000 -7.61 6.05 -33.83
CA PHE A 1000 -6.59 6.59 -32.90
C PHE A 1000 -5.67 5.57 -32.22
N GLU A 1001 -4.59 5.16 -32.88
CA GLU A 1001 -3.53 4.35 -32.26
C GLU A 1001 -2.67 5.15 -31.23
N VAL A 1002 -2.40 4.57 -30.06
CA VAL A 1002 -1.16 3.84 -29.68
C VAL A 1002 -1.27 3.41 -28.20
N MET A 1003 -1.21 2.10 -27.96
CA MET A 1003 -0.73 1.50 -26.72
C MET A 1003 0.12 0.29 -27.12
N LEU A 1004 1.33 0.18 -26.56
CA LEU A 1004 1.93 -1.10 -26.25
C LEU A 1004 2.62 -0.96 -24.91
N CYS A 1005 2.18 -1.74 -23.92
CA CYS A 1005 2.92 -1.96 -22.70
C CYS A 1005 4.12 -2.87 -22.99
N GLN A 1006 5.31 -2.37 -22.66
CA GLN A 1006 6.27 -3.08 -21.83
C GLN A 1006 6.66 -2.14 -20.69
#